data_AF-A0A8T4FN44-F1
#
_entry.id   AF-A0A8T4FN44-F1
#
_cell.length_a   1.000
_cell.length_b   1.000
_cell.length_c   1.000
_cell.angle_alpha   90.00
_cell.angle_beta   90.00
_cell.angle_gamma   90.00
#
_symmetry.space_group_name_H-M   'P 1'
#
loop_
_entity.id
_entity.type
_entity.pdbx_description
1 polymer ?
#
loop_
_entity_poly.entity_id
_entity_poly.type
_entity_poly.pdbx_seq_one_letter_code
_entity_poly.pdbx_strand_id
1 'polypeptide(L)'
;MFHRSMAGSRLSFLKAAVLLVIFAAIIVAAFASQSDASSSGECGDGIQWSLDDSGTLSISGSGPMYDYSSGCSPWAGSTVKSVEMSSGITHVGSYSFEGCSISMMALPVSVTFVGEGAFAGCQALMVINMPSVTSLGKEVFAGDANLMSVNIPYVAAISEGLFNGCSSLMSVNMPSAVSIGDRAFAGCSSLSSFTVPAAVVSIGEGVFSGCSFLRSINVESGNVAFSSVDGVLFDKDGTELVKYPDARGSYAIPSTVKGIADGAFSGTVPELEIPGSVETIGPSAFDVPFYNFDGKTLLEISAESLRGFEYVGSAAGYVRVIEDMSFTMDGLVYKITSVSPAQVAVSGWSGSLGSVVIPSEVRYSGVSLQVTKVMASAFKGCRSITNLNLGGVSLVDTKAFANCYNLRSVAGGPSLTTIGPYAFYGCNNLYSVDLQKSSYSLKAIRQYAFYGCPINNISIPSSVNVIGDYAFSVKFYTEKGNSLNQTVDNLAGYSFKTRYYYNDLYRQATTVGKTFSRGAFTYKVTSFLPMEVAVTGMSGSSRVADVMDYVEYGDYKYKVCSVASNAFSGCESLVYIDLRGVTSIGTKAFYGCSALKGAIMENVVKIGSKAFARCTSLSDIEFEEGLTTIGSYAFYDCPSLRTIEFPDSLKSIEASAFNKCPSVKEISFGDGLTDLGASAFGGLKFFYGSQEISGDALHLTGHVFEGKDGRLVTNVSEIPDEAPPLPGIESVEYVSLNDDGSFNPHMTVSLKDVTDEARFVIYSMELTYGSKTITKDTRTIPKTDTLDIDITKSVVSRLSDGQYSLSLSNGAKSTAYKFYILTVDLKSNNTSFRTSSVQ
;
A
#
# COMPACT_ATOMS: atom_id res chain seq x y z
N MET A 1 37.29 -7.78 -32.19
CA MET A 1 38.75 -8.02 -32.13
C MET A 1 39.31 -7.73 -30.73
N PHE A 2 38.62 -8.14 -29.65
CA PHE A 2 39.05 -8.02 -28.26
C PHE A 2 38.44 -9.18 -27.44
N HIS A 3 38.92 -10.40 -27.65
CA HIS A 3 38.50 -11.56 -26.84
C HIS A 3 39.60 -12.62 -26.68
N ARG A 4 40.87 -12.20 -26.68
CA ARG A 4 42.02 -13.07 -26.39
C ARG A 4 43.14 -12.29 -25.69
N SER A 5 43.04 -12.09 -24.36
CA SER A 5 44.21 -11.71 -23.54
C SER A 5 43.95 -11.74 -22.01
N MET A 6 43.38 -12.82 -21.45
CA MET A 6 43.39 -13.01 -19.97
C MET A 6 43.77 -14.42 -19.51
N ALA A 7 43.84 -15.41 -20.40
CA ALA A 7 44.31 -16.75 -20.03
C ALA A 7 45.85 -16.85 -19.86
N GLY A 8 46.61 -15.86 -20.35
CA GLY A 8 48.07 -15.88 -20.37
C GLY A 8 48.76 -15.59 -19.04
N SER A 9 48.13 -14.84 -18.12
CA SER A 9 48.76 -14.38 -16.87
C SER A 9 48.59 -15.36 -15.68
N ARG A 10 47.49 -16.12 -15.63
CA ARG A 10 47.27 -17.15 -14.59
C ARG A 10 48.24 -18.33 -14.76
N LEU A 11 48.54 -18.72 -15.99
CA LEU A 11 49.44 -19.83 -16.27
C LEU A 11 50.93 -19.49 -16.04
N SER A 12 51.31 -18.21 -16.13
CA SER A 12 52.69 -17.77 -15.85
C SER A 12 52.97 -17.64 -14.34
N PHE A 13 51.99 -17.23 -13.54
CA PHE A 13 52.13 -17.17 -12.07
C PHE A 13 52.15 -18.56 -11.44
N LEU A 14 51.29 -19.47 -11.88
CA LEU A 14 51.29 -20.86 -11.38
C LEU A 14 52.62 -21.56 -11.73
N LYS A 15 53.17 -21.31 -12.92
CA LYS A 15 54.50 -21.83 -13.31
C LYS A 15 55.63 -21.21 -12.51
N ALA A 16 55.56 -19.91 -12.17
CA ALA A 16 56.56 -19.24 -11.34
C ALA A 16 56.52 -19.72 -9.88
N ALA A 17 55.33 -19.90 -9.31
CA ALA A 17 55.13 -20.45 -7.97
C ALA A 17 55.59 -21.92 -7.90
N VAL A 18 55.26 -22.74 -8.90
CA VAL A 18 55.76 -24.12 -8.99
C VAL A 18 57.28 -24.16 -9.20
N LEU A 19 57.88 -23.24 -9.96
CA LEU A 19 59.34 -23.12 -10.08
C LEU A 19 60.00 -22.68 -8.76
N LEU A 20 59.39 -21.75 -8.02
CA LEU A 20 59.83 -21.31 -6.68
C LEU A 20 59.72 -22.44 -5.65
N VAL A 21 58.69 -23.29 -5.75
CA VAL A 21 58.48 -24.48 -4.91
C VAL A 21 59.51 -25.58 -5.22
N ILE A 22 59.87 -25.76 -6.49
CA ILE A 22 60.98 -26.65 -6.89
C ILE A 22 62.31 -26.08 -6.38
N PHE A 23 62.52 -24.77 -6.44
CA PHE A 23 63.72 -24.11 -5.90
C PHE A 23 63.82 -24.22 -4.37
N ALA A 24 62.70 -24.06 -3.66
CA ALA A 24 62.57 -24.25 -2.22
C ALA A 24 62.96 -25.67 -1.78
N ALA A 25 62.43 -26.69 -2.47
CA ALA A 25 62.77 -28.09 -2.22
C ALA A 25 64.25 -28.41 -2.53
N ILE A 26 64.86 -27.72 -3.49
CA ILE A 26 66.28 -27.87 -3.86
C ILE A 26 67.21 -27.16 -2.85
N ILE A 27 66.78 -26.06 -2.22
CA ILE A 27 67.58 -25.33 -1.22
C ILE A 27 67.68 -26.09 0.10
N VAL A 28 66.61 -26.78 0.53
CA VAL A 28 66.64 -27.63 1.75
C VAL A 28 67.63 -28.80 1.62
N ALA A 29 67.97 -29.23 0.41
CA ALA A 29 68.98 -30.28 0.19
C ALA A 29 70.44 -29.76 0.19
N ALA A 30 70.69 -28.45 0.27
CA ALA A 30 72.01 -27.87 0.00
C ALA A 30 72.75 -27.28 1.22
N PHE A 31 72.15 -27.22 2.41
CA PHE A 31 72.78 -26.61 3.60
C PHE A 31 72.70 -27.48 4.86
N ALA A 32 73.07 -28.76 4.75
CA ALA A 32 73.47 -29.52 5.94
C ALA A 32 74.91 -29.16 6.36
N SER A 33 75.17 -27.91 6.74
CA SER A 33 76.37 -27.58 7.51
C SER A 33 76.01 -27.69 8.98
N GLN A 34 76.58 -28.66 9.68
CA GLN A 34 76.44 -28.83 11.14
C GLN A 34 76.97 -27.57 11.84
N SER A 35 76.09 -26.62 12.13
CA SER A 35 76.30 -25.66 13.22
C SER A 35 75.87 -26.31 14.52
N ASP A 36 76.65 -26.11 15.57
CA ASP A 36 76.29 -26.56 16.92
C ASP A 36 74.94 -25.95 17.32
N ALA A 37 74.01 -26.81 17.79
CA ALA A 37 72.69 -26.37 18.22
C ALA A 37 72.80 -25.44 19.43
N SER A 38 72.13 -24.28 19.38
CA SER A 38 72.05 -23.31 20.47
C SER A 38 71.03 -23.73 21.53
N SER A 39 70.04 -24.54 21.14
CA SER A 39 69.07 -25.17 22.04
C SER A 39 68.46 -26.44 21.41
N SER A 40 67.98 -27.36 22.24
CA SER A 40 67.36 -28.62 21.79
C SER A 40 66.45 -29.23 22.85
N GLY A 41 65.55 -30.12 22.45
CA GLY A 41 64.71 -30.87 23.37
C GLY A 41 63.70 -31.77 22.65
N GLU A 42 62.65 -32.16 23.36
CA GLU A 42 61.57 -33.00 22.81
C GLU A 42 60.37 -32.15 22.39
N CYS A 43 59.73 -32.52 21.28
CA CYS A 43 58.49 -31.91 20.80
C CYS A 43 57.43 -32.95 20.41
N GLY A 44 57.58 -34.17 20.91
CA GLY A 44 56.68 -35.30 20.70
C GLY A 44 57.34 -36.57 21.21
N ASP A 45 56.56 -37.64 21.37
CA ASP A 45 57.09 -38.93 21.82
C ASP A 45 58.05 -39.51 20.78
N GLY A 46 59.35 -39.43 21.05
CA GLY A 46 60.39 -39.82 20.08
C GLY A 46 60.65 -38.79 18.97
N ILE A 47 60.22 -37.55 19.16
CA ILE A 47 60.47 -36.43 18.24
C ILE A 47 61.34 -35.39 18.94
N GLN A 48 62.49 -35.10 18.34
CA GLN A 48 63.50 -34.21 18.87
C GLN A 48 63.57 -32.95 18.01
N TRP A 49 63.77 -31.80 18.66
CA TRP A 49 64.05 -30.55 17.98
C TRP A 49 65.42 -29.99 18.37
N SER A 50 66.03 -29.25 17.47
CA SER A 50 67.21 -28.43 17.73
C SER A 50 67.14 -27.14 16.94
N LEU A 51 67.53 -26.02 17.54
CA LEU A 51 67.64 -24.71 16.90
C LEU A 51 69.10 -24.30 16.89
N ASP A 52 69.60 -23.84 15.74
CA ASP A 52 70.96 -23.31 15.61
C ASP A 52 71.01 -21.77 15.65
N ASP A 53 72.23 -21.22 15.70
CA ASP A 53 72.47 -19.76 15.71
C ASP A 53 72.06 -19.04 14.41
N SER A 54 71.87 -19.79 13.31
CA SER A 54 71.40 -19.23 12.04
C SER A 54 69.88 -18.95 12.07
N GLY A 55 69.17 -19.63 12.97
CA GLY A 55 67.71 -19.63 13.07
C GLY A 55 67.05 -20.82 12.36
N THR A 56 67.78 -21.89 12.08
CA THR A 56 67.24 -23.12 11.48
C THR A 56 66.76 -24.07 12.58
N LEU A 57 65.46 -24.36 12.58
CA LEU A 57 64.83 -25.31 13.48
C LEU A 57 64.77 -26.69 12.81
N SER A 58 65.54 -27.64 13.31
CA SER A 58 65.51 -29.04 12.86
C SER A 58 64.56 -29.86 13.74
N ILE A 59 63.59 -30.55 13.15
CA ILE A 59 62.64 -31.47 13.80
C ILE A 59 62.85 -32.87 13.22
N SER A 60 63.24 -33.82 14.06
CA SER A 60 63.61 -35.17 13.68
C SER A 60 62.89 -36.22 14.52
N GLY A 61 62.78 -37.45 14.01
CA GLY A 61 62.02 -38.52 14.64
C GLY A 61 60.82 -38.96 13.78
N SER A 62 59.88 -39.66 14.41
CA SER A 62 58.69 -40.19 13.77
C SER A 62 57.50 -40.14 14.72
N GLY A 63 56.34 -39.69 14.23
CA GLY A 63 55.13 -39.59 15.04
C GLY A 63 54.46 -38.21 14.99
N PRO A 64 53.49 -37.95 15.89
CA PRO A 64 52.83 -36.66 16.03
C PRO A 64 53.61 -35.71 16.95
N MET A 65 53.75 -34.45 16.56
CA MET A 65 54.23 -33.40 17.46
C MET A 65 53.19 -33.11 18.56
N TYR A 66 53.63 -32.61 19.72
CA TYR A 66 52.74 -32.14 20.78
C TYR A 66 51.92 -30.91 20.34
N ASP A 67 50.69 -30.80 20.85
CA ASP A 67 49.91 -29.56 20.79
C ASP A 67 50.39 -28.58 21.87
N TYR A 68 50.51 -27.31 21.50
CA TYR A 68 50.87 -26.24 22.41
C TYR A 68 49.70 -25.29 22.63
N SER A 69 49.77 -24.47 23.69
CA SER A 69 48.99 -23.25 23.78
C SER A 69 49.73 -22.11 23.06
N SER A 70 49.01 -21.04 22.70
CA SER A 70 49.64 -19.85 22.07
C SER A 70 50.87 -19.38 22.86
N GLY A 71 51.97 -19.17 22.16
CA GLY A 71 53.27 -18.78 22.73
C GLY A 71 54.00 -19.82 23.59
N CYS A 72 53.59 -21.09 23.59
CA CYS A 72 54.13 -22.13 24.47
C CYS A 72 54.97 -23.22 23.77
N SER A 73 55.23 -23.12 22.46
CA SER A 73 56.17 -24.01 21.78
C SER A 73 57.58 -23.90 22.39
N PRO A 74 58.43 -24.95 22.37
CA PRO A 74 59.77 -24.91 22.97
C PRO A 74 60.69 -23.80 22.42
N TRP A 75 60.45 -23.38 21.19
CA TRP A 75 61.18 -22.30 20.51
C TRP A 75 60.42 -20.96 20.51
N ALA A 76 59.35 -20.83 21.29
CA ALA A 76 58.62 -19.56 21.44
C ALA A 76 59.56 -18.47 21.96
N GLY A 77 59.58 -17.32 21.27
CA GLY A 77 60.49 -16.21 21.56
C GLY A 77 61.88 -16.31 20.90
N SER A 78 62.18 -17.40 20.20
CA SER A 78 63.39 -17.52 19.38
C SER A 78 63.16 -16.97 17.97
N THR A 79 64.25 -16.61 17.27
CA THR A 79 64.16 -16.14 15.87
C THR A 79 64.28 -17.32 14.89
N VAL A 80 63.18 -18.04 14.68
CA VAL A 80 63.12 -19.14 13.70
C VAL A 80 62.91 -18.57 12.28
N LYS A 81 63.82 -18.89 11.36
CA LYS A 81 63.83 -18.42 9.94
C LYS A 81 63.60 -19.52 8.92
N SER A 82 63.96 -20.76 9.26
CA SER A 82 63.80 -21.97 8.44
C SER A 82 63.44 -23.15 9.35
N VAL A 83 62.66 -24.08 8.81
CA VAL A 83 62.31 -25.34 9.50
C VAL A 83 62.69 -26.50 8.60
N GLU A 84 63.44 -27.43 9.14
CA GLU A 84 63.77 -28.71 8.51
C GLU A 84 63.06 -29.82 9.26
N MET A 85 62.27 -30.64 8.57
CA MET A 85 61.40 -31.63 9.21
C MET A 85 61.63 -33.02 8.59
N SER A 86 61.84 -34.04 9.43
CA SER A 86 62.02 -35.42 8.98
C SER A 86 60.75 -35.98 8.32
N SER A 87 60.93 -36.92 7.38
CA SER A 87 59.83 -37.63 6.72
C SER A 87 59.05 -38.60 7.62
N GLY A 88 59.41 -38.70 8.91
CA GLY A 88 58.66 -39.48 9.90
C GLY A 88 57.57 -38.68 10.62
N ILE A 89 57.58 -37.35 10.50
CA ILE A 89 56.59 -36.51 11.19
C ILE A 89 55.23 -36.67 10.52
N THR A 90 54.20 -36.95 11.31
CA THR A 90 52.84 -37.23 10.81
C THR A 90 51.83 -36.15 11.16
N HIS A 91 52.07 -35.39 12.23
CA HIS A 91 51.19 -34.33 12.72
C HIS A 91 52.03 -33.14 13.14
N VAL A 92 51.64 -31.95 12.69
CA VAL A 92 52.12 -30.66 13.23
C VAL A 92 51.14 -30.23 14.30
N GLY A 93 51.61 -30.05 15.54
CA GLY A 93 50.75 -29.69 16.66
C GLY A 93 50.29 -28.24 16.63
N SER A 94 49.24 -27.96 17.40
CA SER A 94 48.64 -26.63 17.53
C SER A 94 49.66 -25.61 18.04
N TYR A 95 49.63 -24.40 17.48
CA TYR A 95 50.51 -23.27 17.81
C TYR A 95 52.03 -23.57 17.72
N SER A 96 52.43 -24.63 17.01
CA SER A 96 53.84 -25.06 16.92
C SER A 96 54.76 -23.98 16.34
N PHE A 97 54.34 -23.28 15.29
CA PHE A 97 55.17 -22.27 14.60
C PHE A 97 54.57 -20.87 14.68
N GLU A 98 53.65 -20.63 15.62
CA GLU A 98 53.02 -19.32 15.80
C GLU A 98 54.07 -18.19 15.91
N GLY A 99 53.91 -17.13 15.12
CA GLY A 99 54.78 -15.96 15.11
C GLY A 99 56.18 -16.18 14.54
N CYS A 100 56.49 -17.37 14.00
CA CYS A 100 57.83 -17.64 13.45
C CYS A 100 58.10 -16.79 12.19
N SER A 101 59.35 -16.35 12.01
CA SER A 101 59.79 -15.55 10.86
C SER A 101 60.21 -16.41 9.66
N ILE A 102 59.50 -17.52 9.45
CA ILE A 102 59.75 -18.46 8.36
C ILE A 102 59.26 -17.90 7.03
N SER A 103 60.08 -17.95 5.99
CA SER A 103 59.73 -17.41 4.66
C SER A 103 59.05 -18.43 3.75
N MET A 104 59.42 -19.70 3.89
CA MET A 104 58.90 -20.82 3.13
C MET A 104 58.84 -22.07 4.00
N MET A 105 57.81 -22.89 3.79
CA MET A 105 57.64 -24.16 4.49
C MET A 105 57.27 -25.27 3.52
N ALA A 106 57.92 -26.42 3.63
CA ALA A 106 57.54 -27.63 2.90
C ALA A 106 57.27 -28.73 3.92
N LEU A 107 56.00 -29.12 4.07
CA LEU A 107 55.65 -30.23 4.95
C LEU A 107 56.03 -31.56 4.29
N PRO A 108 56.63 -32.51 5.04
CA PRO A 108 56.85 -33.86 4.56
C PRO A 108 55.54 -34.52 4.11
N VAL A 109 55.63 -35.41 3.11
CA VAL A 109 54.46 -36.15 2.59
C VAL A 109 53.78 -37.05 3.61
N SER A 110 54.44 -37.33 4.73
CA SER A 110 53.91 -38.09 5.87
C SER A 110 52.95 -37.26 6.75
N VAL A 111 52.98 -35.93 6.65
CA VAL A 111 52.12 -35.06 7.46
C VAL A 111 50.70 -35.06 6.93
N THR A 112 49.76 -35.55 7.74
CA THR A 112 48.33 -35.64 7.40
C THR A 112 47.46 -34.63 8.17
N PHE A 113 47.99 -34.06 9.25
CA PHE A 113 47.28 -33.15 10.15
C PHE A 113 48.14 -31.94 10.53
N VAL A 114 47.52 -30.75 10.56
CA VAL A 114 48.10 -29.52 11.09
C VAL A 114 47.13 -28.91 12.10
N GLY A 115 47.59 -28.70 13.33
CA GLY A 115 46.80 -28.22 14.45
C GLY A 115 46.38 -26.75 14.36
N GLU A 116 45.57 -26.33 15.34
CA GLU A 116 45.04 -24.97 15.43
C GLU A 116 46.16 -23.94 15.55
N GLY A 117 46.08 -22.83 14.80
CA GLY A 117 47.04 -21.74 14.89
C GLY A 117 48.50 -22.12 14.60
N ALA A 118 48.75 -23.30 14.00
CA ALA A 118 50.10 -23.85 13.90
C ALA A 118 51.09 -22.95 13.16
N PHE A 119 50.62 -22.11 12.24
CA PHE A 119 51.43 -21.12 11.53
C PHE A 119 50.92 -19.68 11.75
N ALA A 120 50.02 -19.44 12.71
CA ALA A 120 49.40 -18.14 12.89
C ALA A 120 50.45 -17.05 13.18
N GLY A 121 50.34 -15.91 12.51
CA GLY A 121 51.23 -14.77 12.69
C GLY A 121 52.62 -14.96 12.09
N CYS A 122 52.83 -15.95 11.23
CA CYS A 122 54.05 -16.11 10.45
C CYS A 122 54.13 -15.06 9.34
N GLN A 123 54.34 -13.80 9.71
CA GLN A 123 54.28 -12.66 8.79
C GLN A 123 55.31 -12.70 7.66
N ALA A 124 56.37 -13.51 7.76
CA ALA A 124 57.35 -13.70 6.69
C ALA A 124 56.93 -14.80 5.69
N LEU A 125 55.95 -15.64 6.02
CA LEU A 125 55.62 -16.84 5.25
C LEU A 125 54.97 -16.43 3.93
N MET A 126 55.64 -16.75 2.82
CA MET A 126 55.17 -16.43 1.48
C MET A 126 54.50 -17.63 0.79
N VAL A 127 55.03 -18.82 1.04
CA VAL A 127 54.62 -20.07 0.39
C VAL A 127 54.72 -21.22 1.38
N ILE A 128 53.66 -22.02 1.45
CA ILE A 128 53.66 -23.31 2.15
C ILE A 128 53.12 -24.41 1.24
N ASN A 129 53.79 -25.56 1.23
CA ASN A 129 53.34 -26.75 0.50
C ASN A 129 52.91 -27.86 1.46
N MET A 130 51.71 -28.39 1.24
CA MET A 130 51.04 -29.39 2.09
C MET A 130 50.43 -30.51 1.22
N PRO A 131 51.26 -31.37 0.60
CA PRO A 131 50.81 -32.28 -0.46
C PRO A 131 49.90 -33.41 0.03
N SER A 132 49.95 -33.78 1.31
CA SER A 132 49.22 -34.95 1.87
C SER A 132 48.29 -34.59 3.02
N VAL A 133 48.15 -33.31 3.37
CA VAL A 133 47.34 -32.88 4.52
C VAL A 133 45.86 -33.09 4.21
N THR A 134 45.16 -33.79 5.10
CA THR A 134 43.73 -34.10 5.00
C THR A 134 42.88 -33.39 6.05
N SER A 135 43.51 -32.86 7.12
CA SER A 135 42.82 -32.17 8.21
C SER A 135 43.62 -30.97 8.72
N LEU A 136 42.92 -29.85 8.95
CA LEU A 136 43.45 -28.59 9.45
C LEU A 136 42.65 -28.13 10.67
N GLY A 137 43.34 -27.62 11.69
CA GLY A 137 42.73 -26.91 12.81
C GLY A 137 42.16 -25.55 12.40
N LYS A 138 41.62 -24.80 13.36
CA LYS A 138 41.19 -23.41 13.13
C LYS A 138 42.40 -22.49 12.99
N GLU A 139 42.23 -21.36 12.31
CA GLU A 139 43.20 -20.25 12.32
C GLU A 139 44.64 -20.61 11.93
N VAL A 140 44.87 -21.70 11.19
CA VAL A 140 46.22 -22.23 10.91
C VAL A 140 47.15 -21.17 10.33
N PHE A 141 46.66 -20.31 9.43
CA PHE A 141 47.41 -19.24 8.79
C PHE A 141 46.92 -17.84 9.19
N ALA A 142 46.24 -17.71 10.35
CA ALA A 142 45.69 -16.43 10.76
C ALA A 142 46.82 -15.40 10.98
N GLY A 143 46.76 -14.24 10.32
CA GLY A 143 47.75 -13.17 10.41
C GLY A 143 48.97 -13.32 9.51
N ASP A 144 49.00 -14.30 8.59
CA ASP A 144 50.12 -14.53 7.67
C ASP A 144 50.10 -13.54 6.49
N ALA A 145 50.41 -12.27 6.78
CA ALA A 145 50.18 -11.15 5.87
C ALA A 145 50.86 -11.28 4.49
N ASN A 146 51.98 -12.01 4.38
CA ASN A 146 52.71 -12.19 3.12
C ASN A 146 52.39 -13.50 2.38
N LEU A 147 51.48 -14.34 2.90
CA LEU A 147 51.13 -15.62 2.29
C LEU A 147 50.40 -15.39 0.96
N MET A 148 51.03 -15.77 -0.15
CA MET A 148 50.52 -15.43 -1.50
C MET A 148 49.61 -16.50 -2.09
N SER A 149 49.93 -17.76 -1.84
CA SER A 149 49.19 -18.90 -2.40
C SER A 149 49.35 -20.13 -1.52
N VAL A 150 48.29 -20.92 -1.45
CA VAL A 150 48.29 -22.18 -0.71
C VAL A 150 47.64 -23.28 -1.55
N ASN A 151 48.28 -24.45 -1.57
CA ASN A 151 47.78 -25.63 -2.27
C ASN A 151 47.47 -26.73 -1.26
N ILE A 152 46.19 -27.00 -1.01
CA ILE A 152 45.72 -28.01 -0.06
C ILE A 152 44.61 -28.84 -0.73
N PRO A 153 44.97 -29.83 -1.56
CA PRO A 153 44.00 -30.49 -2.43
C PRO A 153 43.02 -31.44 -1.71
N TYR A 154 43.37 -31.96 -0.54
CA TYR A 154 42.67 -33.09 0.10
C TYR A 154 41.92 -32.74 1.39
N VAL A 155 41.90 -31.47 1.80
CA VAL A 155 41.22 -31.09 3.06
C VAL A 155 39.71 -31.08 2.87
N ALA A 156 39.02 -31.70 3.82
CA ALA A 156 37.57 -31.83 3.82
C ALA A 156 36.83 -30.53 4.20
N ALA A 157 37.44 -29.60 4.92
CA ALA A 157 36.79 -28.34 5.32
C ALA A 157 37.78 -27.17 5.34
N ILE A 158 37.33 -26.02 4.83
CA ILE A 158 38.00 -24.75 5.10
C ILE A 158 37.54 -24.32 6.49
N SER A 159 38.41 -24.50 7.50
CA SER A 159 38.08 -24.26 8.91
C SER A 159 37.88 -22.77 9.23
N GLU A 160 37.27 -22.50 10.39
CA GLU A 160 37.09 -21.15 10.93
C GLU A 160 38.43 -20.40 10.97
N GLY A 161 38.43 -19.17 10.43
CA GLY A 161 39.58 -18.27 10.45
C GLY A 161 40.82 -18.77 9.70
N LEU A 162 40.73 -19.82 8.88
CA LEU A 162 41.91 -20.50 8.31
C LEU A 162 42.94 -19.56 7.67
N PHE A 163 42.47 -18.53 6.95
CA PHE A 163 43.29 -17.49 6.31
C PHE A 163 42.93 -16.08 6.80
N ASN A 164 42.43 -15.93 8.02
CA ASN A 164 42.09 -14.62 8.57
C ASN A 164 43.32 -13.69 8.52
N GLY A 165 43.20 -12.49 7.96
CA GLY A 165 44.30 -11.52 7.88
C GLY A 165 45.43 -11.87 6.89
N CYS A 166 45.30 -12.91 6.06
CA CYS A 166 46.24 -13.22 4.98
C CYS A 166 46.14 -12.20 3.82
N SER A 167 46.60 -10.98 4.05
CA SER A 167 46.34 -9.83 3.16
C SER A 167 46.95 -9.95 1.76
N SER A 168 48.01 -10.75 1.57
CA SER A 168 48.63 -11.01 0.26
C SER A 168 48.07 -12.22 -0.49
N LEU A 169 47.08 -12.94 0.07
CA LEU A 169 46.57 -14.18 -0.51
C LEU A 169 45.79 -13.90 -1.80
N MET A 170 46.32 -14.39 -2.93
CA MET A 170 45.73 -14.13 -4.26
C MET A 170 44.85 -15.28 -4.77
N SER A 171 45.17 -16.51 -4.38
CA SER A 171 44.45 -17.71 -4.83
C SER A 171 44.62 -18.86 -3.85
N VAL A 172 43.58 -19.67 -3.73
CA VAL A 172 43.53 -20.87 -2.88
C VAL A 172 43.00 -22.02 -3.72
N ASN A 173 43.65 -23.19 -3.62
CA ASN A 173 43.22 -24.41 -4.29
C ASN A 173 42.80 -25.47 -3.26
N MET A 174 41.49 -25.70 -3.13
CA MET A 174 40.88 -26.66 -2.19
C MET A 174 39.64 -27.34 -2.79
N PRO A 175 39.79 -28.18 -3.81
CA PRO A 175 38.67 -28.77 -4.55
C PRO A 175 37.83 -29.77 -3.73
N SER A 176 38.39 -30.32 -2.65
CA SER A 176 37.75 -31.37 -1.84
C SER A 176 36.94 -30.83 -0.65
N ALA A 177 36.90 -29.51 -0.44
CA ALA A 177 36.22 -28.93 0.70
C ALA A 177 34.69 -29.10 0.62
N VAL A 178 34.06 -29.55 1.71
CA VAL A 178 32.60 -29.70 1.85
C VAL A 178 31.96 -28.55 2.62
N SER A 179 32.74 -27.72 3.31
CA SER A 179 32.26 -26.56 4.06
C SER A 179 33.32 -25.47 4.17
N ILE A 180 32.84 -24.24 4.40
CA ILE A 180 33.66 -23.05 4.66
C ILE A 180 33.21 -22.44 5.99
N GLY A 181 34.10 -22.39 6.99
CA GLY A 181 33.83 -21.88 8.33
C GLY A 181 33.89 -20.36 8.44
N ASP A 182 33.44 -19.84 9.58
CA ASP A 182 33.34 -18.39 9.84
C ASP A 182 34.69 -17.69 9.65
N ARG A 183 34.65 -16.48 9.07
CA ARG A 183 35.84 -15.62 8.86
C ARG A 183 37.01 -16.29 8.12
N ALA A 184 36.80 -17.40 7.41
CA ALA A 184 37.86 -18.19 6.79
C ALA A 184 38.81 -17.41 5.87
N PHE A 185 38.31 -16.39 5.16
CA PHE A 185 39.10 -15.50 4.31
C PHE A 185 38.99 -14.03 4.74
N ALA A 186 38.54 -13.75 5.97
CA ALA A 186 38.36 -12.37 6.41
C ALA A 186 39.72 -11.63 6.36
N GLY A 187 39.75 -10.42 5.81
CA GLY A 187 40.98 -9.64 5.66
C GLY A 187 41.95 -10.10 4.55
N CYS A 188 41.56 -11.07 3.71
CA CYS A 188 42.32 -11.46 2.51
C CYS A 188 42.20 -10.38 1.41
N SER A 189 42.79 -9.22 1.63
CA SER A 189 42.59 -8.04 0.79
C SER A 189 43.10 -8.18 -0.64
N SER A 190 44.04 -9.09 -0.94
CA SER A 190 44.51 -9.34 -2.32
C SER A 190 43.70 -10.40 -3.09
N LEU A 191 42.72 -11.04 -2.46
CA LEU A 191 41.93 -12.10 -3.08
C LEU A 191 40.98 -11.50 -4.14
N SER A 192 41.25 -11.78 -5.42
CA SER A 192 40.51 -11.16 -6.54
C SER A 192 39.30 -11.96 -7.01
N SER A 193 39.32 -13.28 -6.83
CA SER A 193 38.22 -14.17 -7.17
C SER A 193 38.26 -15.42 -6.30
N PHE A 194 37.10 -15.91 -5.90
CA PHE A 194 36.95 -17.21 -5.25
C PHE A 194 36.01 -18.11 -6.06
N THR A 195 36.26 -19.41 -6.07
CA THR A 195 35.34 -20.39 -6.67
C THR A 195 34.93 -21.38 -5.58
N VAL A 196 33.64 -21.42 -5.27
CA VAL A 196 33.04 -22.37 -4.32
C VAL A 196 33.12 -23.77 -4.93
N PRO A 197 33.82 -24.73 -4.29
CA PRO A 197 33.92 -26.11 -4.78
C PRO A 197 32.57 -26.82 -4.89
N ALA A 198 32.47 -27.82 -5.77
CA ALA A 198 31.23 -28.54 -6.03
C ALA A 198 30.65 -29.25 -4.79
N ALA A 199 31.50 -29.65 -3.84
CA ALA A 199 31.08 -30.38 -2.63
C ALA A 199 30.64 -29.46 -1.48
N VAL A 200 30.82 -28.13 -1.58
CA VAL A 200 30.48 -27.20 -0.50
C VAL A 200 28.98 -27.10 -0.30
N VAL A 201 28.52 -27.40 0.91
CA VAL A 201 27.11 -27.32 1.33
C VAL A 201 26.82 -26.19 2.33
N SER A 202 27.85 -25.60 2.94
CA SER A 202 27.69 -24.50 3.91
C SER A 202 28.85 -23.50 3.85
N ILE A 203 28.51 -22.23 4.09
CA ILE A 203 29.42 -21.08 4.14
C ILE A 203 29.09 -20.31 5.42
N GLY A 204 30.10 -20.09 6.27
CA GLY A 204 29.99 -19.41 7.55
C GLY A 204 29.84 -17.89 7.46
N GLU A 205 29.70 -17.25 8.62
CA GLU A 205 29.53 -15.82 8.74
C GLU A 205 30.83 -15.07 8.45
N GLY A 206 30.74 -13.94 7.75
CA GLY A 206 31.88 -13.03 7.54
C GLY A 206 33.05 -13.63 6.76
N VAL A 207 32.86 -14.73 6.02
CA VAL A 207 33.91 -15.48 5.30
C VAL A 207 34.79 -14.58 4.44
N PHE A 208 34.21 -13.58 3.78
CA PHE A 208 34.92 -12.65 2.89
C PHE A 208 34.96 -11.20 3.43
N SER A 209 34.72 -10.98 4.73
CA SER A 209 34.76 -9.64 5.32
C SER A 209 36.14 -8.99 5.07
N GLY A 210 36.20 -7.76 4.57
CA GLY A 210 37.47 -7.06 4.29
C GLY A 210 38.26 -7.59 3.08
N CYS A 211 37.67 -8.42 2.21
CA CYS A 211 38.28 -8.85 0.95
C CYS A 211 38.14 -7.75 -0.13
N SER A 212 38.85 -6.64 0.04
CA SER A 212 38.64 -5.40 -0.72
C SER A 212 38.96 -5.45 -2.23
N PHE A 213 39.62 -6.50 -2.73
CA PHE A 213 39.85 -6.72 -4.17
C PHE A 213 38.98 -7.82 -4.78
N LEU A 214 38.06 -8.42 -4.01
CA LEU A 214 37.23 -9.53 -4.48
C LEU A 214 36.21 -9.04 -5.50
N ARG A 215 36.35 -9.47 -6.76
CA ARG A 215 35.48 -9.06 -7.88
C ARG A 215 34.41 -10.09 -8.21
N SER A 216 34.66 -11.36 -7.91
CA SER A 216 33.74 -12.45 -8.25
C SER A 216 33.85 -13.61 -7.27
N ILE A 217 32.69 -14.12 -6.86
CA ILE A 217 32.52 -15.40 -6.20
C ILE A 217 31.76 -16.30 -7.17
N ASN A 218 32.47 -17.25 -7.76
CA ASN A 218 31.92 -18.24 -8.69
C ASN A 218 31.57 -19.52 -7.95
N VAL A 219 30.77 -20.38 -8.58
CA VAL A 219 30.39 -21.70 -8.04
C VAL A 219 30.71 -22.77 -9.09
N GLU A 220 31.38 -23.85 -8.70
CA GLU A 220 31.68 -24.96 -9.62
C GLU A 220 30.41 -25.66 -10.12
N SER A 221 30.46 -26.15 -11.36
CA SER A 221 29.37 -26.94 -11.93
C SER A 221 29.13 -28.21 -11.11
N GLY A 222 27.91 -28.40 -10.62
CA GLY A 222 27.53 -29.55 -9.79
C GLY A 222 27.36 -29.23 -8.30
N ASN A 223 27.63 -27.99 -7.87
CA ASN A 223 27.30 -27.58 -6.50
C ASN A 223 25.78 -27.66 -6.26
N VAL A 224 25.40 -28.23 -5.11
CA VAL A 224 24.01 -28.51 -4.73
C VAL A 224 23.37 -27.46 -3.84
N ALA A 225 24.15 -26.55 -3.25
CA ALA A 225 23.70 -25.61 -2.22
C ALA A 225 23.75 -24.14 -2.64
N PHE A 226 24.63 -23.78 -3.59
CA PHE A 226 24.87 -22.41 -4.01
C PHE A 226 24.80 -22.26 -5.53
N SER A 227 24.61 -21.01 -5.96
CA SER A 227 24.73 -20.63 -7.36
C SER A 227 25.46 -19.28 -7.46
N SER A 228 25.97 -18.96 -8.65
CA SER A 228 26.58 -17.66 -8.92
C SER A 228 25.92 -17.04 -10.14
N VAL A 229 25.48 -15.80 -9.99
CA VAL A 229 24.95 -14.99 -11.08
C VAL A 229 25.89 -13.82 -11.27
N ASP A 230 26.51 -13.78 -12.45
CA ASP A 230 27.47 -12.74 -12.86
C ASP A 230 28.71 -12.64 -11.93
N GLY A 231 28.90 -13.54 -10.97
CA GLY A 231 29.99 -13.50 -9.97
C GLY A 231 29.55 -12.99 -8.60
N VAL A 232 28.25 -12.85 -8.35
CA VAL A 232 27.64 -12.65 -7.02
C VAL A 232 27.12 -14.00 -6.53
N LEU A 233 27.27 -14.29 -5.24
CA LEU A 233 26.91 -15.57 -4.65
C LEU A 233 25.46 -15.57 -4.16
N PHE A 234 24.73 -16.62 -4.53
CA PHE A 234 23.35 -16.87 -4.13
C PHE A 234 23.20 -18.28 -3.55
N ASP A 235 22.08 -18.51 -2.87
CA ASP A 235 21.58 -19.87 -2.65
C ASP A 235 21.37 -20.62 -3.99
N LYS A 236 21.12 -21.93 -3.90
CA LYS A 236 20.98 -22.79 -5.08
C LYS A 236 19.87 -22.34 -6.02
N ASP A 237 18.81 -21.77 -5.46
CA ASP A 237 17.58 -21.39 -6.17
C ASP A 237 17.59 -19.93 -6.65
N GLY A 238 18.59 -19.12 -6.26
CA GLY A 238 18.67 -17.71 -6.61
C GLY A 238 17.62 -16.85 -5.90
N THR A 239 17.11 -17.33 -4.76
CA THR A 239 16.13 -16.65 -3.92
C THR A 239 16.75 -15.85 -2.77
N GLU A 240 18.01 -16.10 -2.43
CA GLU A 240 18.73 -15.36 -1.41
C GLU A 240 20.11 -14.92 -1.92
N LEU A 241 20.42 -13.63 -1.82
CA LEU A 241 21.77 -13.10 -2.07
C LEU A 241 22.61 -13.35 -0.83
N VAL A 242 23.56 -14.28 -0.93
CA VAL A 242 24.41 -14.73 0.17
C VAL A 242 25.61 -13.81 0.35
N LYS A 243 26.30 -13.46 -0.75
CA LYS A 243 27.47 -12.57 -0.67
C LYS A 243 27.73 -11.76 -1.93
N TYR A 244 27.92 -10.47 -1.73
CA TYR A 244 28.40 -9.52 -2.71
C TYR A 244 29.94 -9.36 -2.68
N PRO A 245 30.64 -9.38 -3.83
CA PRO A 245 32.07 -9.09 -3.89
C PRO A 245 32.38 -7.58 -3.81
N ASP A 246 33.14 -7.16 -2.81
CA ASP A 246 33.40 -5.74 -2.48
C ASP A 246 34.02 -4.91 -3.63
N ALA A 247 34.76 -5.53 -4.57
CA ALA A 247 35.42 -4.83 -5.68
C ALA A 247 34.67 -4.91 -7.01
N ARG A 248 33.43 -5.40 -7.01
CA ARG A 248 32.66 -5.68 -8.24
C ARG A 248 32.19 -4.42 -8.98
N GLY A 249 31.83 -3.36 -8.27
CA GLY A 249 31.26 -2.14 -8.87
C GLY A 249 29.74 -2.09 -8.72
N SER A 250 29.02 -1.57 -9.72
CA SER A 250 27.55 -1.49 -9.68
C SER A 250 26.90 -2.87 -9.90
N TYR A 251 25.71 -3.09 -9.35
CA TYR A 251 24.98 -4.35 -9.54
C TYR A 251 23.46 -4.18 -9.49
N ALA A 252 22.77 -4.91 -10.36
CA ALA A 252 21.32 -5.06 -10.31
C ALA A 252 20.97 -6.43 -9.74
N ILE A 253 20.34 -6.45 -8.57
CA ILE A 253 19.93 -7.71 -7.93
C ILE A 253 18.80 -8.34 -8.78
N PRO A 254 18.91 -9.62 -9.18
CA PRO A 254 17.89 -10.29 -9.97
C PRO A 254 16.52 -10.33 -9.28
N SER A 255 15.42 -10.20 -10.05
CA SER A 255 14.05 -10.23 -9.52
C SER A 255 13.60 -11.59 -8.94
N THR A 256 14.45 -12.62 -9.01
CA THR A 256 14.23 -13.91 -8.33
C THR A 256 14.53 -13.84 -6.84
N VAL A 257 15.30 -12.83 -6.43
CA VAL A 257 15.78 -12.70 -5.05
C VAL A 257 14.66 -12.20 -4.15
N LYS A 258 14.43 -12.95 -3.08
CA LYS A 258 13.50 -12.67 -1.98
C LYS A 258 14.21 -12.25 -0.70
N GLY A 259 15.46 -12.67 -0.50
CA GLY A 259 16.23 -12.35 0.70
C GLY A 259 17.62 -11.79 0.41
N ILE A 260 18.10 -10.91 1.27
CA ILE A 260 19.52 -10.52 1.35
C ILE A 260 20.05 -10.99 2.70
N ALA A 261 21.07 -11.84 2.70
CA ALA A 261 21.63 -12.42 3.92
C ALA A 261 22.33 -11.37 4.81
N ASP A 262 22.52 -11.71 6.08
CA ASP A 262 23.35 -10.93 7.02
C ASP A 262 24.79 -10.77 6.47
N GLY A 263 25.35 -9.57 6.55
CA GLY A 263 26.70 -9.27 6.05
C GLY A 263 26.90 -9.46 4.54
N ALA A 264 25.81 -9.56 3.75
CA ALA A 264 25.91 -9.81 2.32
C ALA A 264 26.77 -8.77 1.58
N PHE A 265 26.67 -7.50 1.99
CA PHE A 265 27.45 -6.38 1.47
C PHE A 265 28.37 -5.81 2.57
N SER A 266 29.58 -6.36 2.68
CA SER A 266 30.59 -5.88 3.64
C SER A 266 31.42 -4.70 3.15
N GLY A 267 31.43 -4.48 1.83
CA GLY A 267 32.17 -3.39 1.19
C GLY A 267 31.32 -2.21 0.78
N THR A 268 31.94 -1.30 0.04
CA THR A 268 31.24 -0.18 -0.61
C THR A 268 30.73 -0.62 -1.98
N VAL A 269 29.46 -0.32 -2.26
CA VAL A 269 28.87 -0.54 -3.59
C VAL A 269 28.58 0.83 -4.21
N PRO A 270 29.18 1.17 -5.38
CA PRO A 270 28.93 2.44 -6.05
C PRO A 270 27.46 2.64 -6.40
N GLU A 271 26.80 1.60 -6.91
CA GLU A 271 25.39 1.61 -7.26
C GLU A 271 24.75 0.23 -7.15
N LEU A 272 23.58 0.16 -6.51
CA LEU A 272 22.88 -1.08 -6.23
C LEU A 272 21.39 -0.93 -6.51
N GLU A 273 20.88 -1.71 -7.46
CA GLU A 273 19.44 -1.81 -7.72
C GLU A 273 18.86 -2.99 -6.94
N ILE A 274 17.91 -2.72 -6.04
CA ILE A 274 17.20 -3.73 -5.26
C ILE A 274 15.78 -3.90 -5.85
N PRO A 275 15.40 -5.10 -6.34
CA PRO A 275 14.09 -5.33 -6.93
C PRO A 275 13.01 -5.42 -5.84
N GLY A 276 11.77 -5.06 -6.20
CA GLY A 276 10.61 -5.18 -5.30
C GLY A 276 10.24 -6.62 -4.89
N SER A 277 10.95 -7.63 -5.41
CA SER A 277 10.81 -9.03 -5.00
C SER A 277 11.48 -9.33 -3.65
N VAL A 278 12.36 -8.45 -3.15
CA VAL A 278 13.06 -8.66 -1.87
C VAL A 278 12.09 -8.44 -0.71
N GLU A 279 11.81 -9.52 0.01
CA GLU A 279 10.92 -9.61 1.18
C GLU A 279 11.70 -9.47 2.50
N THR A 280 12.97 -9.91 2.54
CA THR A 280 13.80 -9.92 3.76
C THR A 280 15.20 -9.32 3.53
N ILE A 281 15.69 -8.57 4.51
CA ILE A 281 17.08 -8.07 4.56
C ILE A 281 17.61 -8.42 5.95
N GLY A 282 18.72 -9.16 5.98
CA GLY A 282 19.38 -9.58 7.20
C GLY A 282 19.88 -8.40 8.04
N PRO A 283 20.04 -8.57 9.36
CA PRO A 283 20.82 -7.64 10.18
C PRO A 283 22.17 -7.38 9.50
N SER A 284 22.73 -6.18 9.58
CA SER A 284 24.06 -5.88 9.04
C SER A 284 24.31 -6.29 7.56
N ALA A 285 23.26 -6.47 6.75
CA ALA A 285 23.41 -6.81 5.33
C ALA A 285 24.28 -5.79 4.57
N PHE A 286 24.43 -4.56 5.11
CA PHE A 286 25.26 -3.48 4.58
C PHE A 286 26.17 -2.93 5.70
N ASP A 287 27.50 -3.00 5.52
CA ASP A 287 28.50 -2.57 6.53
C ASP A 287 28.74 -1.04 6.57
N VAL A 288 28.36 -0.29 5.53
CA VAL A 288 28.54 1.17 5.49
C VAL A 288 27.23 1.92 5.72
N PRO A 289 27.18 2.89 6.65
CA PRO A 289 26.13 3.89 6.66
C PRO A 289 26.35 4.82 5.46
N PHE A 290 25.35 5.00 4.61
CA PHE A 290 25.37 6.08 3.61
C PHE A 290 25.37 7.42 4.36
N TYR A 291 26.52 8.10 4.42
CA TYR A 291 26.62 9.46 4.98
C TYR A 291 26.46 10.51 3.88
N ASN A 292 25.59 11.48 4.16
CA ASN A 292 25.41 12.67 3.33
C ASN A 292 26.39 13.76 3.79
N PHE A 293 27.41 14.03 2.98
CA PHE A 293 28.18 15.26 3.01
C PHE A 293 28.31 15.72 1.53
N ASP A 294 27.76 16.91 1.24
CA ASP A 294 28.23 17.82 0.17
C ASP A 294 27.55 17.78 -1.22
N GLY A 295 26.44 17.06 -1.40
CA GLY A 295 25.51 17.41 -2.49
C GLY A 295 25.96 17.15 -3.93
N LYS A 296 26.74 16.09 -4.20
CA LYS A 296 26.81 15.46 -5.54
C LYS A 296 27.08 13.96 -5.43
N THR A 297 26.03 13.15 -5.50
CA THR A 297 25.83 11.94 -6.35
C THR A 297 24.53 11.28 -5.87
N LEU A 298 23.52 11.24 -6.75
CA LEU A 298 22.29 10.48 -6.54
C LEU A 298 22.60 9.00 -6.82
N LEU A 299 22.34 8.13 -5.84
CA LEU A 299 21.84 6.81 -6.17
C LEU A 299 20.37 6.98 -6.53
N GLU A 300 20.06 6.92 -7.84
CA GLU A 300 18.71 6.65 -8.30
C GLU A 300 18.34 5.24 -7.84
N ILE A 301 17.94 5.13 -6.59
CA ILE A 301 17.04 4.06 -6.17
C ILE A 301 15.75 4.34 -6.92
N SER A 302 15.49 3.58 -7.98
CA SER A 302 14.25 3.68 -8.73
C SER A 302 13.08 3.62 -7.74
N ALA A 303 12.24 4.65 -7.79
CA ALA A 303 11.25 5.00 -6.79
C ALA A 303 10.05 4.03 -6.69
N GLU A 304 10.23 2.78 -7.11
CA GLU A 304 9.27 1.69 -7.06
C GLU A 304 9.55 0.70 -5.91
N SER A 305 10.79 0.63 -5.40
CA SER A 305 11.19 -0.41 -4.42
C SER A 305 11.51 0.08 -3.01
N LEU A 306 11.57 1.40 -2.75
CA LEU A 306 11.88 1.95 -1.43
C LEU A 306 11.04 3.20 -1.12
N ARG A 307 9.91 3.01 -0.42
CA ARG A 307 9.24 4.10 0.31
C ARG A 307 8.94 3.66 1.74
N GLY A 308 9.93 3.83 2.63
CA GLY A 308 9.80 3.48 4.05
C GLY A 308 10.94 3.91 4.98
N PHE A 309 12.06 4.44 4.48
CA PHE A 309 13.21 4.81 5.32
C PHE A 309 13.57 6.28 5.12
N GLU A 310 13.53 7.07 6.19
CA GLU A 310 14.22 8.36 6.27
C GLU A 310 15.25 8.27 7.40
N TYR A 311 16.53 8.49 7.06
CA TYR A 311 17.67 8.44 7.95
C TYR A 311 17.85 9.77 8.69
N VAL A 312 17.91 9.74 10.03
CA VAL A 312 18.39 10.87 10.84
C VAL A 312 19.43 10.35 11.84
N GLY A 313 20.68 10.78 11.70
CA GLY A 313 21.81 10.29 12.48
C GLY A 313 21.85 10.80 13.92
N SER A 314 22.37 9.97 14.83
CA SER A 314 23.49 10.30 15.73
C SER A 314 23.84 9.09 16.62
N ALA A 315 25.04 9.16 17.19
CA ALA A 315 25.81 8.11 17.83
C ALA A 315 25.14 7.42 19.04
N ALA A 316 24.49 6.29 18.79
CA ALA A 316 24.38 5.09 19.65
C ALA A 316 23.29 4.23 19.03
N GLY A 317 23.69 3.21 18.27
CA GLY A 317 22.79 2.38 17.48
C GLY A 317 21.70 1.71 18.30
N TYR A 318 20.49 2.25 18.18
CA TYR A 318 19.25 1.50 18.37
C TYR A 318 18.50 1.55 17.04
N VAL A 319 18.27 0.38 16.44
CA VAL A 319 17.24 0.22 15.42
C VAL A 319 15.90 0.44 16.13
N ARG A 320 15.33 1.64 16.01
CA ARG A 320 13.90 1.80 16.19
C ARG A 320 13.25 1.41 14.87
N VAL A 321 12.50 0.32 14.92
CA VAL A 321 11.45 0.00 13.94
C VAL A 321 10.63 1.28 13.69
N ILE A 322 10.06 1.43 12.49
CA ILE A 322 9.21 2.54 12.00
C ILE A 322 7.89 2.60 12.81
N GLU A 323 7.97 2.62 14.13
CA GLU A 323 6.94 3.03 15.05
C GLU A 323 7.33 4.44 15.47
N ASP A 324 6.55 5.44 15.03
CA ASP A 324 6.61 6.86 15.42
C ASP A 324 6.66 7.89 14.28
N MET A 325 6.87 7.48 13.03
CA MET A 325 6.71 8.38 11.89
C MET A 325 5.23 8.77 11.73
N SER A 326 4.95 10.06 11.64
CA SER A 326 3.59 10.58 11.46
C SER A 326 3.46 11.33 10.14
N PHE A 327 2.30 11.22 9.51
CA PHE A 327 1.95 11.98 8.31
C PHE A 327 0.50 12.45 8.41
N THR A 328 0.15 13.49 7.65
CA THR A 328 -1.20 14.07 7.67
C THR A 328 -1.85 13.89 6.30
N MET A 329 -3.09 13.42 6.27
CA MET A 329 -3.91 13.34 5.07
C MET A 329 -5.36 13.66 5.42
N ASP A 330 -6.01 14.52 4.64
CA ASP A 330 -7.40 14.95 4.86
C ASP A 330 -7.66 15.47 6.30
N GLY A 331 -6.66 16.11 6.90
CA GLY A 331 -6.71 16.60 8.27
C GLY A 331 -6.49 15.55 9.36
N LEU A 332 -6.51 14.26 9.06
CA LEU A 332 -6.15 13.18 9.99
C LEU A 332 -4.64 13.05 10.09
N VAL A 333 -4.13 13.01 11.31
CA VAL A 333 -2.72 12.70 11.57
C VAL A 333 -2.62 11.21 11.85
N TYR A 334 -1.85 10.51 11.04
CA TYR A 334 -1.57 9.09 11.14
C TYR A 334 -0.19 8.87 11.70
N LYS A 335 -0.01 7.76 12.42
CA LYS A 335 1.25 7.28 12.95
C LYS A 335 1.45 5.85 12.49
N ILE A 336 2.58 5.54 11.86
CA ILE A 336 2.89 4.16 11.44
C ILE A 336 3.08 3.30 12.70
N THR A 337 2.38 2.17 12.75
CA THR A 337 2.39 1.23 13.88
C THR A 337 2.89 -0.16 13.53
N SER A 338 2.95 -0.51 12.24
CA SER A 338 3.63 -1.70 11.74
C SER A 338 3.94 -1.51 10.26
N VAL A 339 5.02 -2.11 9.77
CA VAL A 339 5.37 -2.15 8.35
C VAL A 339 5.17 -3.52 7.73
N SER A 340 4.94 -4.56 8.55
CA SER A 340 4.56 -5.89 8.10
C SER A 340 3.66 -6.57 9.14
N PRO A 341 2.33 -6.67 8.89
CA PRO A 341 1.61 -6.00 7.81
C PRO A 341 1.63 -4.47 7.96
N ALA A 342 1.54 -3.74 6.84
CA ALA A 342 1.61 -2.28 6.83
C ALA A 342 0.36 -1.66 7.50
N GLN A 343 0.55 -1.01 8.64
CA GLN A 343 -0.52 -0.52 9.51
C GLN A 343 -0.22 0.87 10.07
N VAL A 344 -1.29 1.65 10.27
CA VAL A 344 -1.24 2.96 10.91
C VAL A 344 -2.31 3.08 12.00
N ALA A 345 -2.10 4.02 12.90
CA ALA A 345 -3.08 4.49 13.89
C ALA A 345 -3.35 5.98 13.70
N VAL A 346 -4.57 6.42 13.98
CA VAL A 346 -4.89 7.85 14.01
C VAL A 346 -4.37 8.44 15.31
N SER A 347 -3.42 9.36 15.21
CA SER A 347 -2.76 10.03 16.33
C SER A 347 -3.24 11.45 16.58
N GLY A 348 -3.97 12.06 15.63
CA GLY A 348 -4.52 13.41 15.83
C GLY A 348 -5.39 13.95 14.70
N TRP A 349 -5.75 15.23 14.85
CA TRP A 349 -6.55 16.00 13.88
C TRP A 349 -6.03 17.43 13.73
N SER A 350 -5.89 17.85 12.49
CA SER A 350 -5.46 19.19 12.06
C SER A 350 -6.37 19.81 11.01
N GLY A 351 -7.48 19.14 10.65
CA GLY A 351 -8.43 19.63 9.66
C GLY A 351 -9.38 20.72 10.18
N SER A 352 -10.15 21.27 9.25
CA SER A 352 -11.14 22.33 9.48
C SER A 352 -12.39 21.83 10.23
N LEU A 353 -13.31 22.74 10.55
CA LEU A 353 -14.58 22.42 11.21
C LEU A 353 -15.42 21.52 10.29
N GLY A 354 -15.83 20.33 10.72
CA GLY A 354 -16.58 19.43 9.84
C GLY A 354 -16.89 18.03 10.37
N SER A 355 -17.36 17.18 9.47
CA SER A 355 -17.57 15.75 9.71
C SER A 355 -16.28 14.99 9.36
N VAL A 356 -15.91 14.02 10.18
CA VAL A 356 -14.69 13.21 9.99
C VAL A 356 -15.09 11.77 9.72
N VAL A 357 -14.55 11.23 8.63
CA VAL A 357 -14.61 9.79 8.32
C VAL A 357 -13.19 9.25 8.43
N ILE A 358 -12.97 8.33 9.36
CA ILE A 358 -11.69 7.61 9.44
C ILE A 358 -11.73 6.49 8.40
N PRO A 359 -10.88 6.52 7.36
CA PRO A 359 -10.88 5.46 6.35
C PRO A 359 -10.36 4.15 6.94
N SER A 360 -10.73 3.01 6.35
CA SER A 360 -10.17 1.70 6.73
C SER A 360 -8.75 1.49 6.21
N GLU A 361 -8.41 2.14 5.11
CA GLU A 361 -7.09 2.10 4.49
C GLU A 361 -6.72 3.50 4.01
N VAL A 362 -5.45 3.87 4.11
CA VAL A 362 -4.87 5.09 3.55
C VAL A 362 -3.73 4.74 2.61
N ARG A 363 -3.67 5.40 1.45
CA ARG A 363 -2.52 5.28 0.55
C ARG A 363 -1.56 6.42 0.80
N TYR A 364 -0.43 6.13 1.43
CA TYR A 364 0.62 7.11 1.68
C TYR A 364 1.86 6.70 0.91
N SER A 365 2.40 7.61 0.10
CA SER A 365 3.63 7.34 -0.65
C SER A 365 3.52 6.06 -1.50
N GLY A 366 2.38 5.84 -2.15
CA GLY A 366 2.14 4.68 -3.02
C GLY A 366 1.77 3.37 -2.29
N VAL A 367 2.01 3.28 -0.98
CA VAL A 367 1.73 2.09 -0.13
C VAL A 367 0.35 2.18 0.51
N SER A 368 -0.40 1.09 0.43
CA SER A 368 -1.69 0.91 1.14
C SER A 368 -1.44 0.52 2.60
N LEU A 369 -1.92 1.34 3.54
CA LEU A 369 -1.74 1.19 4.98
C LEU A 369 -3.09 1.00 5.68
N GLN A 370 -3.23 -0.08 6.44
CA GLN A 370 -4.46 -0.40 7.17
C GLN A 370 -4.60 0.46 8.44
N VAL A 371 -5.74 1.11 8.63
CA VAL A 371 -5.99 2.00 9.79
C VAL A 371 -6.60 1.18 10.93
N THR A 372 -5.80 0.88 11.95
CA THR A 372 -6.16 -0.14 12.95
C THR A 372 -6.79 0.40 14.22
N LYS A 373 -6.43 1.61 14.67
CA LYS A 373 -6.91 2.19 15.93
C LYS A 373 -6.88 3.72 15.94
N VAL A 374 -7.63 4.32 16.87
CA VAL A 374 -7.46 5.71 17.29
C VAL A 374 -6.70 5.75 18.60
N MET A 375 -5.56 6.45 18.63
CA MET A 375 -4.65 6.49 19.78
C MET A 375 -5.24 7.26 20.96
N ALA A 376 -4.68 7.00 22.14
CA ALA A 376 -5.07 7.67 23.37
C ALA A 376 -4.93 9.20 23.23
N SER A 377 -5.97 9.92 23.62
CA SER A 377 -6.04 11.40 23.55
C SER A 377 -5.85 12.04 22.17
N ALA A 378 -5.91 11.29 21.06
CA ALA A 378 -5.65 11.80 19.71
C ALA A 378 -6.45 13.08 19.35
N PHE A 379 -7.72 13.14 19.75
CA PHE A 379 -8.64 14.26 19.50
C PHE A 379 -9.04 14.98 20.79
N LYS A 380 -8.32 14.80 21.90
CA LYS A 380 -8.74 15.35 23.19
C LYS A 380 -8.88 16.88 23.12
N GLY A 381 -10.05 17.39 23.49
CA GLY A 381 -10.36 18.82 23.46
C GLY A 381 -10.62 19.38 22.06
N CYS A 382 -10.72 18.54 21.03
CA CYS A 382 -10.94 18.98 19.66
C CYS A 382 -12.29 19.71 19.53
N ARG A 383 -12.25 20.92 18.98
CA ARG A 383 -13.44 21.76 18.75
C ARG A 383 -13.86 21.80 17.29
N SER A 384 -13.10 21.18 16.38
CA SER A 384 -13.37 21.21 14.94
C SER A 384 -14.29 20.08 14.49
N ILE A 385 -14.29 18.94 15.17
CA ILE A 385 -15.11 17.80 14.74
C ILE A 385 -16.55 17.92 15.22
N THR A 386 -17.49 17.65 14.31
CA THR A 386 -18.94 17.70 14.58
C THR A 386 -19.64 16.36 14.41
N ASN A 387 -19.23 15.53 13.46
CA ASN A 387 -19.71 14.15 13.31
C ASN A 387 -18.50 13.24 13.08
N LEU A 388 -18.56 12.02 13.59
CA LEU A 388 -17.46 11.07 13.48
C LEU A 388 -17.97 9.72 12.96
N ASN A 389 -17.35 9.20 11.91
CA ASN A 389 -17.47 7.81 11.50
C ASN A 389 -16.12 7.11 11.73
N LEU A 390 -16.13 6.08 12.57
CA LEU A 390 -14.93 5.36 12.98
C LEU A 390 -14.38 4.42 11.90
N GLY A 391 -15.14 4.10 10.85
CA GLY A 391 -14.69 3.33 9.69
C GLY A 391 -14.00 2.00 10.05
N GLY A 392 -12.78 1.78 9.56
CA GLY A 392 -12.08 0.49 9.71
C GLY A 392 -11.37 0.25 11.05
N VAL A 393 -11.44 1.19 12.00
CA VAL A 393 -10.70 1.06 13.26
C VAL A 393 -11.25 -0.06 14.14
N SER A 394 -10.35 -0.82 14.76
CA SER A 394 -10.67 -1.91 15.68
C SER A 394 -10.75 -1.46 17.15
N LEU A 395 -10.10 -0.35 17.51
CA LEU A 395 -10.00 0.16 18.87
C LEU A 395 -10.07 1.69 18.89
N VAL A 396 -10.92 2.23 19.77
CA VAL A 396 -10.84 3.63 20.21
C VAL A 396 -10.22 3.66 21.60
N ASP A 397 -9.02 4.20 21.72
CA ASP A 397 -8.23 4.11 22.95
C ASP A 397 -8.64 5.17 24.00
N THR A 398 -7.98 5.13 25.15
CA THR A 398 -8.29 5.91 26.35
C THR A 398 -8.32 7.41 26.05
N LYS A 399 -9.44 8.06 26.38
CA LYS A 399 -9.65 9.51 26.19
C LYS A 399 -9.47 10.00 24.75
N ALA A 400 -9.51 9.12 23.74
CA ALA A 400 -9.25 9.46 22.34
C ALA A 400 -10.01 10.72 21.87
N PHE A 401 -11.25 10.90 22.28
CA PHE A 401 -12.13 12.02 21.94
C PHE A 401 -12.64 12.78 23.17
N ALA A 402 -11.97 12.69 24.33
CA ALA A 402 -12.44 13.35 25.54
C ALA A 402 -12.55 14.88 25.36
N ASN A 403 -13.64 15.49 25.81
CA ASN A 403 -13.93 16.92 25.74
C ASN A 403 -14.02 17.47 24.29
N CYS A 404 -14.42 16.64 23.32
CA CYS A 404 -14.75 17.14 21.98
C CYS A 404 -16.11 17.87 22.02
N TYR A 405 -16.10 19.14 22.42
CA TYR A 405 -17.32 19.87 22.77
C TYR A 405 -18.28 20.08 21.59
N ASN A 406 -17.81 20.03 20.35
CA ASN A 406 -18.66 20.22 19.17
C ASN A 406 -19.11 18.91 18.52
N LEU A 407 -18.64 17.77 19.02
CA LEU A 407 -19.02 16.45 18.51
C LEU A 407 -20.48 16.15 18.85
N ARG A 408 -21.27 15.88 17.81
CA ARG A 408 -22.73 15.70 17.82
C ARG A 408 -23.15 14.25 17.63
N SER A 409 -22.46 13.56 16.72
CA SER A 409 -22.75 12.17 16.40
C SER A 409 -21.50 11.31 16.25
N VAL A 410 -21.62 10.05 16.63
CA VAL A 410 -20.60 9.01 16.42
C VAL A 410 -21.26 7.80 15.77
N ALA A 411 -20.68 7.33 14.67
CA ALA A 411 -21.02 6.08 14.01
C ALA A 411 -19.85 5.08 14.14
N GLY A 412 -20.18 3.84 14.51
CA GLY A 412 -19.23 2.72 14.52
C GLY A 412 -18.94 2.22 13.11
N GLY A 413 -17.97 1.30 13.00
CA GLY A 413 -17.66 0.60 11.75
C GLY A 413 -17.44 -0.90 11.96
N PRO A 414 -17.32 -1.68 10.87
CA PRO A 414 -17.43 -3.14 10.89
C PRO A 414 -16.30 -3.86 11.63
N SER A 415 -15.16 -3.20 11.83
CA SER A 415 -13.99 -3.78 12.51
C SER A 415 -13.93 -3.40 14.00
N LEU A 416 -14.77 -2.48 14.47
CA LEU A 416 -14.67 -1.92 15.82
C LEU A 416 -14.97 -2.98 16.88
N THR A 417 -13.99 -3.28 17.73
CA THR A 417 -14.10 -4.30 18.78
C THR A 417 -14.26 -3.71 20.18
N THR A 418 -13.66 -2.54 20.44
CA THR A 418 -13.63 -1.95 21.78
C THR A 418 -13.67 -0.42 21.74
N ILE A 419 -14.50 0.17 22.60
CA ILE A 419 -14.46 1.59 22.96
C ILE A 419 -13.82 1.70 24.36
N GLY A 420 -12.67 2.35 24.42
CA GLY A 420 -11.80 2.40 25.59
C GLY A 420 -12.28 3.32 26.72
N PRO A 421 -11.59 3.29 27.88
CA PRO A 421 -11.97 4.09 29.04
C PRO A 421 -11.99 5.58 28.73
N TYR A 422 -13.03 6.29 29.17
CA TYR A 422 -13.18 7.74 28.97
C TYR A 422 -13.11 8.20 27.50
N ALA A 423 -13.27 7.31 26.51
CA ALA A 423 -13.02 7.58 25.09
C ALA A 423 -13.70 8.87 24.60
N PHE A 424 -14.95 9.11 24.97
CA PHE A 424 -15.78 10.27 24.62
C PHE A 424 -16.20 11.08 25.85
N TYR A 425 -15.47 10.97 26.96
CA TYR A 425 -15.81 11.67 28.20
C TYR A 425 -16.00 13.18 27.99
N GLY A 426 -17.08 13.77 28.51
CA GLY A 426 -17.32 15.22 28.48
C GLY A 426 -17.64 15.79 27.09
N CYS A 427 -18.04 14.97 26.12
CA CYS A 427 -18.56 15.44 24.83
C CYS A 427 -20.00 15.98 25.02
N ASN A 428 -20.11 17.21 25.54
CA ASN A 428 -21.36 17.79 25.99
C ASN A 428 -22.40 18.06 24.89
N ASN A 429 -22.07 17.90 23.61
CA ASN A 429 -23.01 17.99 22.49
C ASN A 429 -23.25 16.65 21.79
N LEU A 430 -22.66 15.55 22.27
CA LEU A 430 -22.80 14.23 21.64
C LEU A 430 -24.17 13.62 22.01
N TYR A 431 -25.13 13.73 21.10
CA TYR A 431 -26.51 13.31 21.31
C TYR A 431 -26.91 12.04 20.54
N SER A 432 -26.14 11.63 19.52
CA SER A 432 -26.43 10.45 18.70
C SER A 432 -25.22 9.51 18.62
N VAL A 433 -25.43 8.23 18.96
CA VAL A 433 -24.39 7.20 18.88
C VAL A 433 -24.97 5.96 18.20
N ASP A 434 -24.54 5.67 16.98
CA ASP A 434 -24.98 4.51 16.21
C ASP A 434 -23.84 3.51 16.03
N LEU A 435 -23.89 2.39 16.76
CA LEU A 435 -22.88 1.34 16.71
C LEU A 435 -23.38 0.09 15.97
N GLN A 436 -24.51 0.15 15.26
CA GLN A 436 -25.09 -1.02 14.58
C GLN A 436 -24.19 -1.53 13.45
N LYS A 437 -23.40 -0.66 12.81
CA LYS A 437 -22.41 -1.10 11.81
C LYS A 437 -21.31 -1.98 12.41
N SER A 438 -21.16 -2.00 13.73
CA SER A 438 -20.23 -2.85 14.47
C SER A 438 -20.88 -4.12 15.03
N SER A 439 -22.04 -4.53 14.48
CA SER A 439 -22.90 -5.60 15.03
C SER A 439 -22.26 -6.97 15.19
N TYR A 440 -21.20 -7.24 14.45
CA TYR A 440 -20.51 -8.53 14.49
C TYR A 440 -19.20 -8.47 15.29
N SER A 441 -18.66 -7.27 15.52
CA SER A 441 -17.29 -7.06 16.03
C SER A 441 -17.24 -6.47 17.43
N LEU A 442 -18.12 -5.55 17.80
CA LEU A 442 -18.00 -4.76 19.02
C LEU A 442 -18.31 -5.60 20.25
N LYS A 443 -17.33 -5.80 21.14
CA LYS A 443 -17.47 -6.60 22.36
C LYS A 443 -17.60 -5.76 23.61
N ALA A 444 -16.89 -4.64 23.69
CA ALA A 444 -16.77 -3.88 24.94
C ALA A 444 -16.90 -2.36 24.79
N ILE A 445 -17.66 -1.76 25.70
CA ILE A 445 -17.70 -0.32 25.97
C ILE A 445 -17.20 -0.12 27.41
N ARG A 446 -16.02 0.47 27.58
CA ARG A 446 -15.34 0.52 28.88
C ARG A 446 -15.86 1.65 29.79
N GLN A 447 -15.41 1.63 31.03
CA GLN A 447 -15.83 2.58 32.07
C GLN A 447 -15.71 4.04 31.63
N TYR A 448 -16.71 4.84 32.02
CA TYR A 448 -16.80 6.28 31.69
C TYR A 448 -16.70 6.65 30.20
N ALA A 449 -16.82 5.68 29.27
CA ALA A 449 -16.59 5.91 27.84
C ALA A 449 -17.39 7.10 27.27
N PHE A 450 -18.64 7.28 27.68
CA PHE A 450 -19.54 8.35 27.25
C PHE A 450 -20.10 9.16 28.43
N TYR A 451 -19.39 9.17 29.56
CA TYR A 451 -19.82 9.96 30.71
C TYR A 451 -19.74 11.46 30.38
N GLY A 452 -20.78 12.23 30.70
CA GLY A 452 -20.94 13.64 30.37
C GLY A 452 -21.55 13.91 28.99
N CYS A 453 -21.93 12.87 28.24
CA CYS A 453 -22.57 13.03 26.92
C CYS A 453 -24.10 13.02 27.05
N PRO A 454 -24.83 14.01 26.50
CA PRO A 454 -26.30 14.04 26.51
C PRO A 454 -26.88 13.14 25.39
N ILE A 455 -26.56 11.85 25.43
CA ILE A 455 -26.97 10.88 24.39
C ILE A 455 -28.46 10.60 24.48
N ASN A 456 -29.16 10.81 23.37
CA ASN A 456 -30.63 10.73 23.24
C ASN A 456 -31.06 9.60 22.32
N ASN A 457 -30.22 9.31 21.34
CA ASN A 457 -30.36 8.19 20.43
C ASN A 457 -29.10 7.34 20.53
N ILE A 458 -29.26 6.11 21.00
CA ILE A 458 -28.17 5.14 21.04
C ILE A 458 -28.62 3.80 20.49
N SER A 459 -27.78 3.25 19.60
CA SER A 459 -27.96 1.92 19.05
C SER A 459 -26.74 1.08 19.41
N ILE A 460 -26.90 0.13 20.34
CA ILE A 460 -25.83 -0.77 20.78
C ILE A 460 -26.06 -2.16 20.18
N PRO A 461 -25.09 -2.74 19.48
CA PRO A 461 -25.27 -4.04 18.85
C PRO A 461 -25.35 -5.20 19.85
N SER A 462 -25.90 -6.33 19.39
CA SER A 462 -26.04 -7.56 20.19
C SER A 462 -24.72 -8.25 20.54
N SER A 463 -23.62 -7.87 19.90
CA SER A 463 -22.30 -8.41 20.17
C SER A 463 -21.65 -7.86 21.45
N VAL A 464 -22.17 -6.77 22.03
CA VAL A 464 -21.59 -6.12 23.22
C VAL A 464 -21.92 -6.93 24.47
N ASN A 465 -20.89 -7.50 25.09
CA ASN A 465 -21.02 -8.30 26.31
C ASN A 465 -20.34 -7.66 27.53
N VAL A 466 -19.65 -6.53 27.36
CA VAL A 466 -19.06 -5.76 28.48
C VAL A 466 -19.43 -4.29 28.37
N ILE A 467 -20.11 -3.77 29.39
CA ILE A 467 -20.35 -2.34 29.60
C ILE A 467 -19.76 -1.97 30.96
N GLY A 468 -18.74 -1.11 30.96
CA GLY A 468 -18.02 -0.72 32.17
C GLY A 468 -18.77 0.29 33.03
N ASP A 469 -18.32 0.42 34.29
CA ASP A 469 -18.93 1.31 35.26
C ASP A 469 -19.03 2.75 34.75
N TYR A 470 -20.22 3.34 34.94
CA TYR A 470 -20.52 4.70 34.49
C TYR A 470 -20.19 4.96 33.00
N ALA A 471 -20.15 3.92 32.16
CA ALA A 471 -19.91 4.06 30.72
C ALA A 471 -20.82 5.11 30.08
N PHE A 472 -22.01 5.34 30.63
CA PHE A 472 -22.96 6.38 30.21
C PHE A 472 -23.49 7.16 31.42
N SER A 473 -23.84 8.44 31.22
CA SER A 473 -24.38 9.32 32.27
C SER A 473 -25.88 9.24 32.51
N VAL A 474 -26.59 8.41 31.74
CA VAL A 474 -28.05 8.31 31.74
C VAL A 474 -28.50 6.89 32.06
N LYS A 475 -29.66 6.74 32.71
CA LYS A 475 -30.33 5.44 32.85
C LYS A 475 -31.03 5.09 31.54
N PHE A 476 -30.81 3.86 31.05
CA PHE A 476 -31.44 3.36 29.83
C PHE A 476 -32.83 2.80 30.11
N TYR A 477 -33.75 3.07 29.19
CA TYR A 477 -35.09 2.49 29.15
C TYR A 477 -35.29 1.79 27.81
N THR A 478 -35.88 0.61 27.84
CA THR A 478 -36.32 -0.06 26.60
C THR A 478 -37.48 0.70 25.97
N GLU A 479 -37.76 0.50 24.68
CA GLU A 479 -38.91 1.13 23.99
C GLU A 479 -40.27 0.85 24.67
N LYS A 480 -40.33 -0.12 25.59
CA LYS A 480 -41.50 -0.46 26.43
C LYS A 480 -41.54 0.26 27.79
N GLY A 481 -40.60 1.16 28.10
CA GLY A 481 -40.68 2.08 29.26
C GLY A 481 -40.13 1.56 30.60
N ASN A 482 -39.46 0.41 30.65
CA ASN A 482 -38.91 -0.13 31.91
C ASN A 482 -37.52 0.45 32.23
N SER A 483 -37.29 0.85 33.50
CA SER A 483 -35.99 1.32 33.98
C SER A 483 -35.04 0.16 34.26
N LEU A 484 -33.79 0.26 33.81
CA LEU A 484 -32.72 -0.68 34.18
C LEU A 484 -31.89 -0.11 35.35
N ASN A 485 -31.81 -0.87 36.44
CA ASN A 485 -30.87 -0.62 37.54
C ASN A 485 -29.50 -1.23 37.20
N GLN A 486 -28.45 -0.61 37.74
CA GLN A 486 -27.03 -0.80 37.42
C GLN A 486 -26.51 -2.22 37.69
N THR A 487 -26.78 -3.15 36.78
CA THR A 487 -25.98 -4.33 36.38
C THR A 487 -26.86 -5.12 35.43
N VAL A 488 -26.52 -5.17 34.14
CA VAL A 488 -27.39 -5.87 33.17
C VAL A 488 -26.56 -6.80 32.30
N ASP A 489 -26.67 -8.09 32.60
CA ASP A 489 -26.48 -9.15 31.63
C ASP A 489 -27.54 -8.99 30.52
N ASN A 490 -27.08 -8.86 29.27
CA ASN A 490 -27.86 -8.79 28.02
C ASN A 490 -28.68 -7.50 27.74
N LEU A 491 -27.99 -6.38 27.50
CA LEU A 491 -28.52 -5.18 26.81
C LEU A 491 -28.32 -5.17 25.29
N ALA A 492 -27.74 -6.24 24.77
CA ALA A 492 -27.19 -6.27 23.44
C ALA A 492 -28.34 -6.49 22.40
N GLY A 493 -28.54 -5.53 21.48
CA GLY A 493 -29.53 -5.63 20.39
C GLY A 493 -30.78 -4.74 20.51
N TYR A 494 -30.80 -3.78 21.43
CA TYR A 494 -31.92 -2.84 21.62
C TYR A 494 -31.55 -1.40 21.20
N SER A 495 -32.51 -0.67 20.63
CA SER A 495 -32.54 0.79 20.56
C SER A 495 -33.07 1.34 21.89
N PHE A 496 -32.34 2.27 22.51
CA PHE A 496 -32.74 2.86 23.79
C PHE A 496 -33.07 4.34 23.61
N LYS A 497 -34.22 4.77 24.13
CA LYS A 497 -34.49 6.19 24.39
C LYS A 497 -34.10 6.48 25.83
N THR A 498 -33.25 7.47 26.02
CA THR A 498 -32.82 7.89 27.36
C THR A 498 -33.87 8.82 27.95
N ARG A 499 -34.13 8.72 29.26
CA ARG A 499 -34.88 9.74 30.03
C ARG A 499 -33.84 10.56 30.79
N TYR A 500 -33.75 11.84 30.48
CA TYR A 500 -32.77 12.75 31.06
C TYR A 500 -32.96 12.97 32.56
N TYR A 501 -31.98 13.63 33.20
CA TYR A 501 -32.17 14.24 34.50
C TYR A 501 -33.39 15.19 34.48
N TYR A 502 -34.14 15.22 35.58
CA TYR A 502 -35.40 15.97 35.73
C TYR A 502 -35.30 17.43 35.25
N ASN A 503 -34.14 18.08 35.42
CA ASN A 503 -33.92 19.48 35.02
C ASN A 503 -33.80 19.70 33.50
N ASP A 504 -33.22 18.76 32.75
CA ASP A 504 -33.04 18.90 31.29
C ASP A 504 -34.31 18.54 30.51
N LEU A 505 -35.08 17.55 30.99
CA LEU A 505 -36.44 17.25 30.47
C LEU A 505 -37.37 18.44 30.69
N TYR A 506 -37.33 19.05 31.87
CA TYR A 506 -38.15 20.22 32.17
C TYR A 506 -37.79 21.40 31.25
N ARG A 507 -36.50 21.63 30.98
CA ARG A 507 -36.04 22.68 30.04
C ARG A 507 -36.36 22.37 28.59
N GLN A 508 -36.19 21.13 28.13
CA GLN A 508 -36.56 20.72 26.77
C GLN A 508 -38.07 20.89 26.55
N ALA A 509 -38.91 20.43 27.49
CA ALA A 509 -40.37 20.56 27.44
C ALA A 509 -40.85 22.02 27.47
N THR A 510 -40.10 22.93 28.10
CA THR A 510 -40.47 24.36 28.21
C THR A 510 -39.84 25.26 27.15
N THR A 511 -38.87 24.77 26.36
CA THR A 511 -38.11 25.59 25.39
C THR A 511 -38.35 25.18 23.94
N VAL A 512 -38.50 23.88 23.65
CA VAL A 512 -38.79 23.41 22.28
C VAL A 512 -40.16 23.93 21.83
N GLY A 513 -40.24 24.42 20.60
CA GLY A 513 -41.43 25.03 20.03
C GLY A 513 -41.58 26.52 20.30
N LYS A 514 -40.79 27.10 21.21
CA LYS A 514 -40.77 28.56 21.41
C LYS A 514 -40.22 29.25 20.17
N THR A 515 -40.84 30.37 19.85
CA THR A 515 -40.49 31.21 18.71
C THR A 515 -39.94 32.53 19.23
N PHE A 516 -38.90 33.06 18.59
CA PHE A 516 -38.28 34.33 18.95
C PHE A 516 -37.73 35.01 17.69
N SER A 517 -37.51 36.32 17.75
CA SER A 517 -36.97 37.08 16.63
C SER A 517 -35.57 37.62 16.96
N ARG A 518 -34.67 37.59 15.98
CA ARG A 518 -33.33 38.19 16.06
C ARG A 518 -33.00 38.82 14.72
N GLY A 519 -32.74 40.13 14.73
CA GLY A 519 -32.64 40.91 13.49
C GLY A 519 -33.95 40.86 12.71
N ALA A 520 -33.86 40.67 11.39
CA ALA A 520 -35.01 40.57 10.51
C ALA A 520 -35.71 39.19 10.56
N PHE A 521 -35.13 38.17 11.21
CA PHE A 521 -35.64 36.79 11.13
C PHE A 521 -36.37 36.37 12.40
N THR A 522 -37.35 35.49 12.21
CA THR A 522 -38.03 34.75 13.26
C THR A 522 -37.57 33.31 13.24
N TYR A 523 -37.22 32.78 14.41
CA TYR A 523 -36.68 31.45 14.63
C TYR A 523 -37.58 30.67 15.58
N LYS A 524 -37.69 29.36 15.37
CA LYS A 524 -38.36 28.43 16.27
C LYS A 524 -37.39 27.38 16.77
N VAL A 525 -37.30 27.20 18.09
CA VAL A 525 -36.50 26.12 18.69
C VAL A 525 -37.09 24.79 18.26
N THR A 526 -36.36 24.06 17.42
CA THR A 526 -36.75 22.72 16.94
C THR A 526 -36.23 21.63 17.86
N SER A 527 -35.11 21.88 18.53
CA SER A 527 -34.57 20.99 19.54
C SER A 527 -33.75 21.77 20.57
N PHE A 528 -33.79 21.32 21.83
CA PHE A 528 -32.89 21.81 22.88
C PHE A 528 -31.62 20.94 22.96
N LEU A 529 -31.69 19.69 22.48
CA LEU A 529 -30.60 18.73 22.47
C LEU A 529 -30.70 17.85 21.20
N PRO A 530 -30.02 18.21 20.10
CA PRO A 530 -29.11 19.37 19.97
C PRO A 530 -29.82 20.72 20.04
N MET A 531 -29.11 21.77 20.46
CA MET A 531 -29.62 23.15 20.44
C MET A 531 -29.78 23.64 19.00
N GLU A 532 -30.96 23.44 18.44
CA GLU A 532 -31.28 23.75 17.05
C GLU A 532 -32.53 24.61 16.91
N VAL A 533 -32.50 25.46 15.90
CA VAL A 533 -33.63 26.28 15.48
C VAL A 533 -33.88 26.15 13.98
N ALA A 534 -35.12 26.42 13.60
CA ALA A 534 -35.52 26.65 12.21
C ALA A 534 -35.83 28.13 12.00
N VAL A 535 -35.45 28.67 10.84
CA VAL A 535 -35.99 29.97 10.38
C VAL A 535 -37.44 29.77 9.99
N THR A 536 -38.35 30.48 10.64
CA THR A 536 -39.79 30.39 10.38
C THR A 536 -40.35 31.60 9.65
N GLY A 537 -39.54 32.64 9.44
CA GLY A 537 -39.86 33.74 8.53
C GLY A 537 -39.01 34.97 8.74
N MET A 538 -39.37 36.05 8.06
CA MET A 538 -38.68 37.34 8.10
C MET A 538 -39.69 38.48 8.26
N SER A 539 -39.34 39.48 9.07
CA SER A 539 -40.06 40.74 9.19
C SER A 539 -39.31 41.85 8.45
N GLY A 540 -40.05 42.67 7.69
CA GLY A 540 -39.51 43.77 6.87
C GLY A 540 -39.30 43.44 5.39
N SER A 541 -38.98 44.46 4.59
CA SER A 541 -38.86 44.37 3.12
C SER A 541 -37.40 44.25 2.64
N SER A 542 -36.56 43.48 3.34
CA SER A 542 -35.14 43.40 2.98
C SER A 542 -34.95 42.74 1.61
N ARG A 543 -34.17 43.38 0.75
CA ARG A 543 -33.85 42.86 -0.59
C ARG A 543 -32.81 41.74 -0.54
N VAL A 544 -31.93 41.74 0.47
CA VAL A 544 -30.92 40.69 0.68
C VAL A 544 -31.05 40.20 2.12
N ALA A 545 -31.06 38.89 2.32
CA ALA A 545 -31.24 38.27 3.62
C ALA A 545 -30.08 37.30 3.92
N ASP A 546 -29.39 37.52 5.04
CA ASP A 546 -28.26 36.70 5.47
C ASP A 546 -28.66 35.90 6.71
N VAL A 547 -28.84 34.57 6.56
CA VAL A 547 -29.24 33.71 7.66
C VAL A 547 -28.01 33.30 8.46
N MET A 548 -27.95 33.76 9.72
CA MET A 548 -26.86 33.42 10.64
C MET A 548 -26.74 31.91 10.86
N ASP A 549 -25.52 31.37 10.87
CA ASP A 549 -25.25 29.97 11.23
C ASP A 549 -25.69 29.63 12.67
N TYR A 550 -25.60 30.62 13.56
CA TYR A 550 -25.94 30.49 14.97
C TYR A 550 -26.71 31.70 15.48
N VAL A 551 -27.66 31.46 16.38
CA VAL A 551 -28.45 32.50 17.02
C VAL A 551 -28.54 32.27 18.53
N GLU A 552 -28.46 33.34 19.30
CA GLU A 552 -28.56 33.29 20.76
C GLU A 552 -30.01 33.48 21.22
N TYR A 553 -30.46 32.63 22.15
CA TYR A 553 -31.77 32.74 22.80
C TYR A 553 -31.65 32.36 24.28
N GLY A 554 -31.87 33.32 25.17
CA GLY A 554 -31.52 33.19 26.59
C GLY A 554 -30.00 33.08 26.76
N ASP A 555 -29.56 32.17 27.64
CA ASP A 555 -28.13 31.89 27.89
C ASP A 555 -27.50 30.90 26.89
N TYR A 556 -28.22 30.56 25.81
CA TYR A 556 -27.88 29.44 24.93
C TYR A 556 -27.68 29.88 23.48
N LYS A 557 -26.72 29.23 22.80
CA LYS A 557 -26.40 29.44 21.39
C LYS A 557 -26.93 28.25 20.57
N TYR A 558 -27.90 28.52 19.70
CA TYR A 558 -28.55 27.52 18.85
C TYR A 558 -27.96 27.55 17.44
N LYS A 559 -27.82 26.40 16.80
CA LYS A 559 -27.50 26.31 15.36
C LYS A 559 -28.78 26.50 14.54
N VAL A 560 -28.72 27.28 13.47
CA VAL A 560 -29.80 27.41 12.50
C VAL A 560 -29.68 26.28 11.48
N CYS A 561 -30.52 25.24 11.59
CA CYS A 561 -30.34 24.01 10.81
C CYS A 561 -31.34 23.86 9.65
N SER A 562 -32.45 24.61 9.65
CA SER A 562 -33.50 24.44 8.64
C SER A 562 -34.23 25.73 8.34
N VAL A 563 -34.78 25.82 7.12
CA VAL A 563 -35.84 26.76 6.78
C VAL A 563 -37.17 26.03 6.90
N ALA A 564 -38.07 26.52 7.76
CA ALA A 564 -39.36 25.88 7.99
C ALA A 564 -40.28 26.00 6.78
N SER A 565 -41.29 25.14 6.74
CA SER A 565 -42.33 25.20 5.70
C SER A 565 -43.03 26.56 5.68
N ASN A 566 -43.21 27.12 4.49
CA ASN A 566 -43.80 28.44 4.24
C ASN A 566 -43.05 29.64 4.85
N ALA A 567 -41.81 29.49 5.34
CA ALA A 567 -41.12 30.55 6.08
C ALA A 567 -41.04 31.90 5.33
N PHE A 568 -40.81 31.86 4.02
CA PHE A 568 -40.73 33.02 3.14
C PHE A 568 -41.79 32.98 2.03
N SER A 569 -42.83 32.17 2.15
CA SER A 569 -43.85 32.03 1.10
C SER A 569 -44.49 33.38 0.77
N GLY A 570 -44.48 33.77 -0.50
CA GLY A 570 -45.02 35.03 -0.99
C GLY A 570 -44.16 36.26 -0.67
N CYS A 571 -42.88 36.08 -0.31
CA CYS A 571 -41.99 37.20 -0.06
C CYS A 571 -41.56 37.88 -1.37
N GLU A 572 -42.33 38.87 -1.82
CA GLU A 572 -42.11 39.59 -3.08
C GLU A 572 -40.95 40.60 -3.03
N SER A 573 -40.35 40.84 -1.86
CA SER A 573 -39.24 41.79 -1.68
C SER A 573 -37.86 41.15 -1.64
N LEU A 574 -37.78 39.85 -1.36
CA LEU A 574 -36.53 39.12 -1.20
C LEU A 574 -35.90 38.86 -2.57
N VAL A 575 -34.71 39.42 -2.82
CA VAL A 575 -33.95 39.27 -4.07
C VAL A 575 -32.88 38.20 -3.95
N TYR A 576 -32.25 38.07 -2.78
CA TYR A 576 -31.18 37.10 -2.56
C TYR A 576 -31.17 36.61 -1.11
N ILE A 577 -30.85 35.34 -0.90
CA ILE A 577 -30.71 34.76 0.44
C ILE A 577 -29.47 33.88 0.58
N ASP A 578 -28.72 34.10 1.67
CA ASP A 578 -27.63 33.21 2.07
C ASP A 578 -28.16 32.13 3.04
N LEU A 579 -28.02 30.87 2.67
CA LEU A 579 -28.43 29.69 3.45
C LEU A 579 -27.25 28.75 3.74
N ARG A 580 -26.00 29.23 3.72
CA ARG A 580 -24.80 28.40 3.98
C ARG A 580 -24.86 27.59 5.28
N GLY A 581 -25.50 28.09 6.33
CA GLY A 581 -25.64 27.39 7.61
C GLY A 581 -26.70 26.27 7.66
N VAL A 582 -27.58 26.19 6.65
CA VAL A 582 -28.81 25.39 6.67
C VAL A 582 -28.63 24.04 5.97
N THR A 583 -29.18 22.97 6.56
CA THR A 583 -29.11 21.61 5.98
C THR A 583 -30.38 21.14 5.28
N SER A 584 -31.53 21.79 5.53
CA SER A 584 -32.81 21.41 4.91
C SER A 584 -33.75 22.59 4.66
N ILE A 585 -34.40 22.57 3.50
CA ILE A 585 -35.39 23.57 3.11
C ILE A 585 -36.79 22.94 3.12
N GLY A 586 -37.70 23.53 3.89
CA GLY A 586 -39.06 23.04 4.09
C GLY A 586 -39.98 23.16 2.87
N THR A 587 -41.15 22.54 2.99
CA THR A 587 -42.19 22.59 1.93
C THR A 587 -42.67 24.02 1.74
N LYS A 588 -42.74 24.50 0.48
CA LYS A 588 -43.14 25.87 0.14
C LYS A 588 -42.31 26.98 0.83
N ALA A 589 -41.09 26.69 1.28
CA ALA A 589 -40.28 27.64 2.04
C ALA A 589 -40.16 29.02 1.36
N PHE A 590 -39.99 29.08 0.05
CA PHE A 590 -39.86 30.27 -0.79
C PHE A 590 -40.94 30.32 -1.89
N TYR A 591 -42.08 29.66 -1.69
CA TYR A 591 -43.12 29.58 -2.71
C TYR A 591 -43.59 30.98 -3.14
N GLY A 592 -43.50 31.31 -4.43
CA GLY A 592 -43.95 32.59 -4.96
C GLY A 592 -43.11 33.81 -4.58
N CYS A 593 -41.83 33.64 -4.18
CA CYS A 593 -40.90 34.75 -4.03
C CYS A 593 -40.50 35.31 -5.40
N SER A 594 -41.37 36.13 -6.00
CA SER A 594 -41.25 36.59 -7.40
C SER A 594 -40.01 37.44 -7.69
N ALA A 595 -39.44 38.11 -6.69
CA ALA A 595 -38.22 38.91 -6.82
C ALA A 595 -36.93 38.12 -6.56
N LEU A 596 -37.01 36.89 -6.06
CA LEU A 596 -35.85 36.08 -5.67
C LEU A 596 -35.07 35.70 -6.93
N LYS A 597 -33.84 36.18 -7.03
CA LYS A 597 -32.91 35.91 -8.13
C LYS A 597 -32.00 34.73 -7.85
N GLY A 598 -31.58 34.54 -6.60
CA GLY A 598 -30.68 33.46 -6.22
C GLY A 598 -30.65 33.14 -4.74
N ALA A 599 -30.07 31.99 -4.41
CA ALA A 599 -29.87 31.51 -3.05
C ALA A 599 -28.54 30.75 -2.93
N ILE A 600 -27.75 31.03 -1.91
CA ILE A 600 -26.52 30.26 -1.62
C ILE A 600 -26.88 29.07 -0.73
N MET A 601 -26.53 27.85 -1.15
CA MET A 601 -27.03 26.61 -0.53
C MET A 601 -25.93 25.57 -0.27
N GLU A 602 -24.72 25.99 0.09
CA GLU A 602 -23.51 25.14 0.23
C GLU A 602 -23.70 23.87 1.06
N ASN A 603 -24.49 23.90 2.16
CA ASN A 603 -24.66 22.75 3.06
C ASN A 603 -26.05 22.10 2.99
N VAL A 604 -26.87 22.44 1.99
CA VAL A 604 -28.25 21.96 1.88
C VAL A 604 -28.27 20.52 1.35
N VAL A 605 -28.74 19.60 2.19
CA VAL A 605 -28.85 18.17 1.85
C VAL A 605 -30.18 17.83 1.18
N LYS A 606 -31.24 18.60 1.48
CA LYS A 606 -32.61 18.33 1.03
C LYS A 606 -33.40 19.60 0.73
N ILE A 607 -34.01 19.64 -0.46
CA ILE A 607 -34.96 20.66 -0.89
C ILE A 607 -36.38 20.07 -0.86
N GLY A 608 -37.28 20.66 -0.07
CA GLY A 608 -38.65 20.19 0.09
C GLY A 608 -39.56 20.45 -1.10
N SER A 609 -40.73 19.80 -1.11
CA SER A 609 -41.71 19.96 -2.18
C SER A 609 -42.16 21.42 -2.33
N LYS A 610 -42.26 21.90 -3.58
CA LYS A 610 -42.64 23.29 -3.91
C LYS A 610 -41.78 24.37 -3.25
N ALA A 611 -40.56 24.04 -2.78
CA ALA A 611 -39.74 24.96 -1.99
C ALA A 611 -39.51 26.30 -2.68
N PHE A 612 -39.21 26.32 -3.97
CA PHE A 612 -38.96 27.49 -4.80
C PHE A 612 -39.96 27.64 -5.95
N ALA A 613 -41.12 26.97 -5.89
CA ALA A 613 -42.09 27.03 -6.99
C ALA A 613 -42.62 28.46 -7.16
N ARG A 614 -42.76 28.90 -8.41
CA ARG A 614 -43.18 30.26 -8.79
C ARG A 614 -42.22 31.37 -8.37
N CYS A 615 -40.94 31.07 -8.15
CA CYS A 615 -39.90 32.10 -8.03
C CYS A 615 -39.53 32.61 -9.43
N THR A 616 -40.31 33.55 -9.96
CA THR A 616 -40.25 33.91 -11.39
C THR A 616 -38.95 34.59 -11.83
N SER A 617 -38.21 35.20 -10.91
CA SER A 617 -36.90 35.82 -11.19
C SER A 617 -35.69 34.91 -10.91
N LEU A 618 -35.92 33.69 -10.43
CA LEU A 618 -34.85 32.79 -9.98
C LEU A 618 -34.02 32.34 -11.19
N SER A 619 -32.75 32.71 -11.20
CA SER A 619 -31.81 32.46 -12.29
C SER A 619 -30.44 32.01 -11.78
N ASP A 620 -30.02 32.50 -10.61
CA ASP A 620 -28.72 32.26 -10.01
C ASP A 620 -28.85 31.22 -8.88
N ILE A 621 -28.90 29.94 -9.25
CA ILE A 621 -28.95 28.84 -8.28
C ILE A 621 -27.92 27.78 -8.64
N GLU A 622 -27.10 27.42 -7.67
CA GLU A 622 -26.06 26.40 -7.78
C GLU A 622 -26.42 25.21 -6.89
N PHE A 623 -26.25 24.00 -7.41
CA PHE A 623 -26.51 22.76 -6.67
C PHE A 623 -25.18 22.12 -6.29
N GLU A 624 -24.80 22.27 -5.02
CA GLU A 624 -23.49 21.88 -4.50
C GLU A 624 -23.42 20.41 -4.08
N GLU A 625 -22.20 19.89 -4.04
CA GLU A 625 -21.91 18.54 -3.53
C GLU A 625 -22.42 18.35 -2.09
N GLY A 626 -23.14 17.25 -1.87
CA GLY A 626 -23.84 16.93 -0.63
C GLY A 626 -25.37 17.01 -0.74
N LEU A 627 -25.92 17.67 -1.77
CA LEU A 627 -27.36 17.64 -2.06
C LEU A 627 -27.78 16.24 -2.49
N THR A 628 -28.82 15.67 -1.85
CA THR A 628 -29.28 14.28 -2.14
C THR A 628 -30.68 14.20 -2.72
N THR A 629 -31.55 15.19 -2.44
CA THR A 629 -32.98 15.11 -2.77
C THR A 629 -33.55 16.46 -3.18
N ILE A 630 -34.21 16.50 -4.35
CA ILE A 630 -35.04 17.61 -4.81
C ILE A 630 -36.51 17.15 -4.84
N GLY A 631 -37.33 17.75 -3.98
CA GLY A 631 -38.72 17.35 -3.77
C GLY A 631 -39.69 17.71 -4.91
N SER A 632 -40.87 17.11 -4.87
CA SER A 632 -41.89 17.25 -5.91
C SER A 632 -42.25 18.72 -6.14
N TYR A 633 -42.29 19.15 -7.41
CA TYR A 633 -42.56 20.55 -7.80
C TYR A 633 -41.60 21.59 -7.21
N ALA A 634 -40.40 21.22 -6.70
CA ALA A 634 -39.51 22.13 -5.99
C ALA A 634 -39.23 23.47 -6.70
N PHE A 635 -39.04 23.44 -8.01
CA PHE A 635 -38.77 24.58 -8.91
C PHE A 635 -39.85 24.72 -10.00
N TYR A 636 -41.08 24.30 -9.73
CA TYR A 636 -42.17 24.40 -10.69
C TYR A 636 -42.45 25.86 -11.06
N ASP A 637 -42.57 26.16 -12.36
CA ASP A 637 -42.92 27.49 -12.88
C ASP A 637 -41.88 28.56 -12.52
N CYS A 638 -40.60 28.23 -12.73
CA CYS A 638 -39.45 29.13 -12.57
C CYS A 638 -38.88 29.52 -13.95
N PRO A 639 -39.50 30.47 -14.67
CA PRO A 639 -39.16 30.80 -16.06
C PRO A 639 -37.82 31.48 -16.28
N SER A 640 -37.09 31.88 -15.24
CA SER A 640 -35.79 32.55 -15.37
C SER A 640 -34.58 31.59 -15.24
N LEU A 641 -34.79 30.33 -14.87
CA LEU A 641 -33.72 29.32 -14.80
C LEU A 641 -33.19 29.01 -16.20
N ARG A 642 -31.86 28.99 -16.37
CA ARG A 642 -31.19 28.84 -17.68
C ARG A 642 -30.33 27.59 -17.79
N THR A 643 -29.39 27.43 -16.89
CA THR A 643 -28.49 26.28 -16.84
C THR A 643 -28.71 25.57 -15.51
N ILE A 644 -28.75 24.24 -15.55
CA ILE A 644 -28.92 23.42 -14.37
C ILE A 644 -27.80 22.39 -14.36
N GLU A 645 -26.95 22.45 -13.34
CA GLU A 645 -25.88 21.49 -13.13
C GLU A 645 -26.17 20.73 -11.84
N PHE A 646 -26.32 19.41 -11.92
CA PHE A 646 -26.57 18.57 -10.75
C PHE A 646 -25.27 17.89 -10.27
N PRO A 647 -25.03 17.85 -8.95
CA PRO A 647 -23.84 17.22 -8.36
C PRO A 647 -23.93 15.69 -8.36
N ASP A 648 -22.78 15.02 -8.20
CA ASP A 648 -22.67 13.55 -8.11
C ASP A 648 -23.32 12.99 -6.84
N SER A 649 -23.49 13.81 -5.81
CA SER A 649 -24.20 13.43 -4.59
C SER A 649 -25.71 13.25 -4.79
N LEU A 650 -26.31 13.85 -5.83
CA LEU A 650 -27.76 13.90 -6.01
C LEU A 650 -28.33 12.51 -6.29
N LYS A 651 -29.27 12.03 -5.47
CA LYS A 651 -29.87 10.70 -5.60
C LYS A 651 -31.26 10.73 -6.22
N SER A 652 -32.06 11.76 -5.93
CA SER A 652 -33.45 11.81 -6.37
C SER A 652 -33.93 13.20 -6.78
N ILE A 653 -34.63 13.24 -7.91
CA ILE A 653 -35.43 14.39 -8.38
C ILE A 653 -36.87 13.91 -8.49
N GLU A 654 -37.76 14.44 -7.65
CA GLU A 654 -39.15 13.98 -7.61
C GLU A 654 -40.05 14.61 -8.69
N ALA A 655 -41.32 14.17 -8.75
CA ALA A 655 -42.25 14.49 -9.82
C ALA A 655 -42.42 16.00 -10.04
N SER A 656 -42.38 16.41 -11.31
CA SER A 656 -42.57 17.79 -11.77
C SER A 656 -41.65 18.84 -11.14
N ALA A 657 -40.49 18.45 -10.60
CA ALA A 657 -39.56 19.34 -9.89
C ALA A 657 -39.21 20.62 -10.67
N PHE A 658 -38.94 20.54 -11.97
CA PHE A 658 -38.56 21.64 -12.88
C PHE A 658 -39.58 21.85 -14.01
N ASN A 659 -40.83 21.49 -13.77
CA ASN A 659 -41.87 21.61 -14.79
C ASN A 659 -42.27 23.09 -15.01
N LYS A 660 -42.51 23.49 -16.27
CA LYS A 660 -42.73 24.89 -16.71
C LYS A 660 -41.56 25.84 -16.44
N CYS A 661 -40.33 25.40 -16.71
CA CYS A 661 -39.14 26.27 -16.69
C CYS A 661 -38.64 26.58 -18.12
N PRO A 662 -39.39 27.35 -18.95
CA PRO A 662 -39.18 27.44 -20.40
C PRO A 662 -37.82 28.01 -20.85
N SER A 663 -37.05 28.66 -19.96
CA SER A 663 -35.75 29.24 -20.30
C SER A 663 -34.57 28.31 -20.05
N VAL A 664 -34.80 27.10 -19.52
CA VAL A 664 -33.73 26.12 -19.30
C VAL A 664 -33.22 25.65 -20.67
N LYS A 665 -31.94 25.92 -20.94
CA LYS A 665 -31.23 25.61 -22.19
C LYS A 665 -30.28 24.43 -22.06
N GLU A 666 -29.81 24.15 -20.85
CA GLU A 666 -28.82 23.10 -20.61
C GLU A 666 -29.04 22.44 -19.25
N ILE A 667 -28.92 21.11 -19.23
CA ILE A 667 -29.00 20.30 -18.02
C ILE A 667 -27.83 19.32 -18.01
N SER A 668 -26.98 19.43 -16.99
CA SER A 668 -25.90 18.48 -16.70
C SER A 668 -26.30 17.61 -15.51
N PHE A 669 -26.11 16.29 -15.64
CA PHE A 669 -26.40 15.31 -14.59
C PHE A 669 -25.10 14.76 -14.01
N GLY A 670 -25.02 14.69 -12.68
CA GLY A 670 -23.99 13.93 -11.97
C GLY A 670 -24.28 12.42 -11.96
N ASP A 671 -23.24 11.62 -11.72
CA ASP A 671 -23.26 10.16 -11.83
C ASP A 671 -24.12 9.46 -10.76
N GLY A 672 -24.49 10.18 -9.69
CA GLY A 672 -25.18 9.59 -8.54
C GLY A 672 -26.69 9.49 -8.63
N LEU A 673 -27.35 10.04 -9.66
CA LEU A 673 -28.80 10.13 -9.75
C LEU A 673 -29.42 8.74 -10.01
N THR A 674 -30.23 8.26 -9.06
CA THR A 674 -30.87 6.94 -9.14
C THR A 674 -32.38 6.99 -9.33
N ASP A 675 -33.03 8.12 -8.98
CA ASP A 675 -34.48 8.26 -9.00
C ASP A 675 -34.92 9.54 -9.74
N LEU A 676 -35.66 9.38 -10.84
CA LEU A 676 -36.27 10.49 -11.58
C LEU A 676 -37.80 10.38 -11.58
N GLY A 677 -38.46 11.40 -11.05
CA GLY A 677 -39.91 11.47 -10.91
C GLY A 677 -40.63 11.83 -12.21
N ALA A 678 -41.89 11.38 -12.33
CA ALA A 678 -42.72 11.64 -13.50
C ALA A 678 -42.79 13.14 -13.84
N SER A 679 -42.60 13.47 -15.13
CA SER A 679 -42.63 14.85 -15.64
C SER A 679 -41.70 15.83 -14.91
N ALA A 680 -40.62 15.36 -14.27
CA ALA A 680 -39.65 16.21 -13.56
C ALA A 680 -39.23 17.45 -14.37
N PHE A 681 -39.05 17.31 -15.68
CA PHE A 681 -38.71 18.38 -16.62
C PHE A 681 -39.82 18.65 -17.65
N GLY A 682 -41.09 18.42 -17.30
CA GLY A 682 -42.21 18.58 -18.23
C GLY A 682 -42.48 20.05 -18.61
N GLY A 683 -42.83 20.31 -19.87
CA GLY A 683 -43.12 21.66 -20.36
C GLY A 683 -41.88 22.53 -20.64
N LEU A 684 -40.67 21.97 -20.59
CA LEU A 684 -39.52 22.55 -21.29
C LEU A 684 -39.79 22.49 -22.80
N LYS A 685 -39.42 23.54 -23.55
CA LYS A 685 -39.54 23.53 -25.01
C LYS A 685 -38.46 22.61 -25.60
N PHE A 686 -38.79 21.36 -25.83
CA PHE A 686 -37.97 20.47 -26.63
C PHE A 686 -38.34 20.73 -28.11
N PHE A 687 -37.47 21.43 -28.85
CA PHE A 687 -37.66 21.59 -30.29
C PHE A 687 -37.49 20.23 -30.97
N TYR A 688 -38.60 19.65 -31.42
CA TYR A 688 -38.61 18.53 -32.35
C TYR A 688 -39.54 18.89 -33.52
N GLY A 689 -39.00 18.90 -34.74
CA GLY A 689 -39.77 18.97 -35.98
C GLY A 689 -39.51 20.18 -36.87
N SER A 690 -38.81 19.91 -37.98
CA SER A 690 -38.71 20.66 -39.25
C SER A 690 -38.15 22.10 -39.25
N GLN A 691 -36.93 22.19 -39.80
CA GLN A 691 -36.22 23.33 -40.39
C GLN A 691 -35.72 24.48 -39.50
N GLU A 692 -34.45 24.80 -39.79
CA GLU A 692 -33.55 25.85 -39.28
C GLU A 692 -33.00 25.71 -37.85
N ILE A 693 -31.76 25.21 -37.81
CA ILE A 693 -30.76 25.56 -36.81
C ILE A 693 -30.50 27.07 -36.93
N SER A 694 -30.91 27.81 -35.90
CA SER A 694 -30.41 29.16 -35.60
C SER A 694 -30.53 29.39 -34.09
N GLY A 695 -29.61 28.79 -33.34
CA GLY A 695 -29.36 29.06 -31.91
C GLY A 695 -30.30 28.37 -30.92
N ASP A 696 -29.72 27.82 -29.85
CA ASP A 696 -30.35 27.21 -28.66
C ASP A 696 -30.82 25.74 -28.80
N ALA A 697 -29.86 24.82 -28.98
CA ALA A 697 -30.07 23.38 -28.80
C ALA A 697 -29.84 22.96 -27.32
N LEU A 698 -30.74 22.14 -26.78
CA LEU A 698 -30.59 21.53 -25.45
C LEU A 698 -29.56 20.38 -25.51
N HIS A 699 -28.41 20.53 -24.85
CA HIS A 699 -27.46 19.45 -24.64
C HIS A 699 -27.89 18.63 -23.41
N LEU A 700 -28.22 17.35 -23.61
CA LEU A 700 -28.38 16.36 -22.55
C LEU A 700 -27.21 15.39 -22.67
N THR A 701 -26.30 15.40 -21.70
CA THR A 701 -25.16 14.49 -21.66
C THR A 701 -25.49 13.22 -20.86
N GLY A 702 -25.23 12.06 -21.45
CA GLY A 702 -24.68 10.91 -20.72
C GLY A 702 -25.60 9.82 -20.14
N HIS A 703 -26.90 10.05 -19.86
CA HIS A 703 -27.67 9.07 -19.05
C HIS A 703 -29.12 8.84 -19.51
N VAL A 704 -29.52 7.56 -19.59
CA VAL A 704 -30.90 7.12 -19.87
C VAL A 704 -31.56 6.70 -18.56
N PHE A 705 -32.69 7.33 -18.21
CA PHE A 705 -33.43 7.06 -16.96
C PHE A 705 -34.76 6.35 -17.23
N GLU A 706 -35.14 5.40 -16.37
CA GLU A 706 -36.47 4.79 -16.35
C GLU A 706 -37.34 5.52 -15.31
N GLY A 707 -38.49 6.05 -15.73
CA GLY A 707 -39.46 6.68 -14.84
C GLY A 707 -40.18 5.66 -13.95
N LYS A 708 -40.69 6.10 -12.79
CA LYS A 708 -41.47 5.26 -11.84
C LYS A 708 -42.77 4.67 -12.41
N ASP A 709 -43.17 5.05 -13.62
CA ASP A 709 -44.28 4.50 -14.40
C ASP A 709 -43.85 3.44 -15.44
N GLY A 710 -42.58 3.01 -15.43
CA GLY A 710 -42.04 2.01 -16.36
C GLY A 710 -41.79 2.54 -17.77
N ARG A 711 -41.77 3.88 -17.94
CA ARG A 711 -41.44 4.53 -19.22
C ARG A 711 -39.99 4.99 -19.21
N LEU A 712 -39.23 4.60 -20.23
CA LEU A 712 -37.93 5.19 -20.52
C LEU A 712 -38.12 6.69 -20.77
N VAL A 713 -37.38 7.53 -20.07
CA VAL A 713 -37.21 8.95 -20.44
C VAL A 713 -36.18 9.00 -21.56
N THR A 714 -36.55 8.47 -22.71
CA THR A 714 -36.06 8.94 -24.00
C THR A 714 -37.24 9.63 -24.65
N ASN A 715 -37.06 10.86 -25.10
CA ASN A 715 -38.14 11.59 -25.78
C ASN A 715 -38.29 10.98 -27.18
N VAL A 716 -38.94 9.82 -27.30
CA VAL A 716 -39.26 9.18 -28.57
C VAL A 716 -40.78 9.06 -28.67
N SER A 717 -41.41 10.11 -29.18
CA SER A 717 -42.69 9.96 -29.88
C SER A 717 -42.38 9.74 -31.36
N GLU A 718 -42.77 8.57 -31.85
CA GLU A 718 -42.78 8.10 -33.25
C GLU A 718 -41.41 7.86 -33.91
N ILE A 719 -41.13 6.57 -34.16
CA ILE A 719 -40.03 6.09 -35.01
C ILE A 719 -40.37 6.50 -36.46
N PRO A 720 -39.54 7.28 -37.17
CA PRO A 720 -39.69 7.42 -38.61
C PRO A 720 -39.27 6.10 -39.27
N ASP A 721 -40.06 5.59 -40.21
CA ASP A 721 -39.83 4.32 -40.92
C ASP A 721 -38.53 4.29 -41.77
N GLU A 722 -37.77 5.38 -41.87
CA GLU A 722 -36.46 5.40 -42.53
C GLU A 722 -35.48 6.36 -41.81
N ALA A 723 -34.32 5.83 -41.42
CA ALA A 723 -33.21 6.62 -40.90
C ALA A 723 -32.52 7.37 -42.05
N PRO A 724 -32.16 8.66 -41.90
CA PRO A 724 -31.37 9.35 -42.91
C PRO A 724 -29.93 8.79 -42.97
N PRO A 725 -29.27 8.79 -44.14
CA PRO A 725 -27.95 8.22 -44.31
C PRO A 725 -26.89 8.97 -43.49
N LEU A 726 -26.09 8.22 -42.72
CA LEU A 726 -24.96 8.71 -41.91
C LEU A 726 -23.68 8.78 -42.77
N PRO A 727 -22.79 9.78 -42.56
CA PRO A 727 -21.51 9.85 -43.28
C PRO A 727 -20.57 8.70 -42.84
N GLY A 728 -20.11 7.86 -43.78
CA GLY A 728 -19.03 6.87 -43.58
C GLY A 728 -19.45 5.42 -43.34
N ILE A 729 -20.74 5.12 -43.24
CA ILE A 729 -21.27 3.75 -43.13
C ILE A 729 -21.99 3.42 -44.44
N GLU A 730 -21.55 2.38 -45.15
CA GLU A 730 -22.09 2.03 -46.48
C GLU A 730 -23.32 1.14 -46.36
N SER A 731 -23.32 0.19 -45.41
CA SER A 731 -24.49 -0.60 -45.01
C SER A 731 -24.29 -1.23 -43.62
N VAL A 732 -25.41 -1.48 -42.94
CA VAL A 732 -25.48 -2.33 -41.75
C VAL A 732 -26.47 -3.44 -42.06
N GLU A 733 -25.99 -4.68 -42.15
CA GLU A 733 -26.87 -5.85 -42.28
C GLU A 733 -27.20 -6.38 -40.87
N TYR A 734 -28.49 -6.35 -40.55
CA TYR A 734 -29.02 -6.71 -39.24
C TYR A 734 -29.30 -8.20 -39.13
N VAL A 735 -29.35 -8.69 -37.89
CA VAL A 735 -29.74 -10.05 -37.52
C VAL A 735 -31.16 -10.31 -38.04
N SER A 736 -31.28 -11.20 -39.03
CA SER A 736 -32.56 -11.66 -39.56
C SER A 736 -32.78 -13.14 -39.24
N LEU A 737 -34.03 -13.52 -39.04
CA LEU A 737 -34.44 -14.92 -39.19
C LEU A 737 -34.41 -15.24 -40.69
N ASN A 738 -33.74 -16.33 -41.06
CA ASN A 738 -33.87 -16.87 -42.40
C ASN A 738 -35.33 -17.34 -42.61
N ASP A 739 -35.80 -17.41 -43.84
CA ASP A 739 -37.17 -17.84 -44.18
C ASP A 739 -37.51 -19.26 -43.68
N ASP A 740 -36.50 -20.07 -43.35
CA ASP A 740 -36.62 -21.40 -42.77
C ASP A 740 -36.71 -21.41 -41.22
N GLY A 741 -36.71 -20.24 -40.59
CA GLY A 741 -36.74 -20.07 -39.14
C GLY A 741 -35.41 -20.27 -38.43
N SER A 742 -34.30 -20.45 -39.16
CA SER A 742 -32.96 -20.51 -38.58
C SER A 742 -32.44 -19.09 -38.25
N PHE A 743 -31.70 -19.00 -37.14
CA PHE A 743 -31.15 -17.74 -36.62
C PHE A 743 -29.79 -17.45 -37.29
N ASN A 744 -29.63 -16.28 -37.91
CA ASN A 744 -28.32 -15.82 -38.37
C ASN A 744 -27.64 -14.97 -37.27
N PRO A 745 -26.58 -15.47 -36.60
CA PRO A 745 -25.97 -14.79 -35.46
C PRO A 745 -24.95 -13.70 -35.84
N HIS A 746 -24.80 -13.41 -37.13
CA HIS A 746 -23.80 -12.47 -37.61
C HIS A 746 -24.41 -11.10 -37.86
N MET A 747 -23.83 -10.06 -37.25
CA MET A 747 -24.06 -8.66 -37.63
C MET A 747 -22.87 -8.19 -38.45
N THR A 748 -23.13 -7.68 -39.66
CA THR A 748 -22.09 -7.22 -40.57
C THR A 748 -22.19 -5.71 -40.77
N VAL A 749 -21.09 -5.00 -40.52
CA VAL A 749 -20.99 -3.55 -40.71
C VAL A 749 -19.98 -3.26 -41.82
N SER A 750 -20.43 -2.61 -42.89
CA SER A 750 -19.60 -2.22 -44.03
C SER A 750 -19.28 -0.73 -43.95
N LEU A 751 -18.00 -0.39 -44.00
CA LEU A 751 -17.50 0.98 -43.83
C LEU A 751 -16.86 1.48 -45.12
N LYS A 752 -17.06 2.76 -45.46
CA LYS A 752 -16.46 3.40 -46.63
C LYS A 752 -15.49 4.50 -46.20
N ASP A 753 -14.33 4.57 -46.84
CA ASP A 753 -13.33 5.63 -46.68
C ASP A 753 -12.71 5.77 -45.27
N VAL A 754 -12.49 4.65 -44.56
CA VAL A 754 -11.82 4.65 -43.24
C VAL A 754 -10.30 4.72 -43.42
N THR A 755 -9.70 5.88 -43.13
CA THR A 755 -8.27 6.11 -43.36
C THR A 755 -7.35 5.69 -42.20
N ASP A 756 -7.86 5.53 -40.97
CA ASP A 756 -7.11 5.21 -39.72
C ASP A 756 -7.88 4.25 -38.77
N GLU A 757 -7.27 3.82 -37.65
CA GLU A 757 -7.81 2.84 -36.69
C GLU A 757 -9.24 3.18 -36.18
N ALA A 758 -10.18 2.23 -36.30
CA ALA A 758 -11.53 2.34 -35.75
C ALA A 758 -11.64 1.60 -34.41
N ARG A 759 -12.27 2.24 -33.42
CA ARG A 759 -12.51 1.65 -32.10
C ARG A 759 -14.00 1.35 -31.93
N PHE A 760 -14.31 0.09 -31.67
CA PHE A 760 -15.68 -0.40 -31.48
C PHE A 760 -15.92 -0.68 -30.01
N VAL A 761 -17.01 -0.13 -29.46
CA VAL A 761 -17.45 -0.43 -28.09
C VAL A 761 -18.86 -1.01 -28.17
N ILE A 762 -18.98 -2.27 -27.76
CA ILE A 762 -20.23 -3.01 -27.79
C ILE A 762 -20.72 -3.16 -26.35
N TYR A 763 -21.93 -2.69 -26.09
CA TYR A 763 -22.62 -2.91 -24.83
C TYR A 763 -23.71 -3.95 -25.05
N SER A 764 -23.67 -5.04 -24.28
CA SER A 764 -24.78 -6.01 -24.23
C SER A 764 -25.47 -5.91 -22.88
N MET A 765 -26.80 -5.79 -22.90
CA MET A 765 -27.61 -5.77 -21.70
C MET A 765 -28.56 -6.96 -21.70
N GLU A 766 -28.47 -7.78 -20.65
CA GLU A 766 -29.38 -8.91 -20.42
C GLU A 766 -30.34 -8.54 -19.27
N LEU A 767 -31.63 -8.48 -19.59
CA LEU A 767 -32.69 -8.19 -18.64
C LEU A 767 -33.45 -9.47 -18.34
N THR A 768 -33.36 -9.91 -17.08
CA THR A 768 -34.17 -11.02 -16.55
C THR A 768 -34.99 -10.51 -15.37
N TYR A 769 -36.15 -11.11 -15.12
CA TYR A 769 -37.04 -10.65 -14.04
C TYR A 769 -36.31 -10.68 -12.68
N GLY A 770 -35.96 -9.50 -12.17
CA GLY A 770 -35.26 -9.32 -10.89
C GLY A 770 -33.73 -9.26 -10.94
N SER A 771 -33.08 -9.30 -12.11
CA SER A 771 -31.63 -9.08 -12.23
C SER A 771 -31.23 -8.38 -13.53
N LYS A 772 -30.18 -7.55 -13.44
CA LYS A 772 -29.60 -6.81 -14.57
C LYS A 772 -28.10 -7.07 -14.65
N THR A 773 -27.63 -7.46 -15.83
CA THR A 773 -26.20 -7.58 -16.12
C THR A 773 -25.88 -6.75 -17.36
N ILE A 774 -24.93 -5.82 -17.23
CA ILE A 774 -24.37 -5.07 -18.36
C ILE A 774 -22.95 -5.57 -18.60
N THR A 775 -22.65 -5.93 -19.85
CA THR A 775 -21.29 -6.32 -20.25
C THR A 775 -20.79 -5.35 -21.31
N LYS A 776 -19.56 -4.86 -21.13
CA LYS A 776 -18.88 -3.95 -22.06
C LYS A 776 -17.73 -4.71 -22.71
N ASP A 777 -17.78 -4.88 -24.03
CA ASP A 777 -16.66 -5.40 -24.83
C ASP A 777 -16.10 -4.25 -25.67
N THR A 778 -14.78 -4.07 -25.66
CA THR A 778 -14.11 -3.00 -26.41
C THR A 778 -13.09 -3.63 -27.34
N ARG A 779 -13.29 -3.46 -28.65
CA ARG A 779 -12.40 -4.00 -29.68
C ARG A 779 -11.79 -2.88 -30.49
N THR A 780 -10.48 -2.97 -30.71
CA THR A 780 -9.73 -2.06 -31.59
C THR A 780 -9.32 -2.89 -32.80
N ILE A 781 -9.72 -2.49 -33.99
CA ILE A 781 -9.56 -3.33 -35.19
C ILE A 781 -8.74 -2.54 -36.22
N PRO A 782 -7.60 -3.09 -36.68
CA PRO A 782 -6.82 -2.46 -37.74
C PRO A 782 -7.49 -2.64 -39.11
N LYS A 783 -7.22 -1.70 -40.03
CA LYS A 783 -7.78 -1.56 -41.39
C LYS A 783 -8.31 -2.86 -42.03
N THR A 784 -9.63 -3.02 -42.01
CA THR A 784 -10.35 -3.96 -42.88
C THR A 784 -11.68 -3.30 -43.29
N ASP A 785 -12.13 -3.56 -44.51
CA ASP A 785 -13.31 -2.91 -45.11
C ASP A 785 -14.65 -3.54 -44.65
N THR A 786 -14.61 -4.54 -43.76
CA THR A 786 -15.80 -5.25 -43.26
C THR A 786 -15.55 -5.83 -41.88
N LEU A 787 -16.48 -5.58 -40.95
CA LEU A 787 -16.44 -6.17 -39.60
C LEU A 787 -17.59 -7.16 -39.43
N ASP A 788 -17.25 -8.42 -39.21
CA ASP A 788 -18.20 -9.50 -38.95
C ASP A 788 -18.22 -9.83 -37.45
N ILE A 789 -19.35 -9.62 -36.79
CA ILE A 789 -19.50 -9.77 -35.34
C ILE A 789 -20.34 -11.03 -35.05
N ASP A 790 -19.65 -12.10 -34.64
CA ASP A 790 -20.30 -13.33 -34.15
C ASP A 790 -20.76 -13.17 -32.70
N ILE A 791 -22.09 -13.08 -32.50
CA ILE A 791 -22.71 -12.88 -31.19
C ILE A 791 -22.95 -14.19 -30.41
N THR A 792 -22.56 -15.36 -30.93
CA THR A 792 -22.83 -16.68 -30.29
C THR A 792 -21.89 -17.04 -29.14
N LYS A 793 -20.76 -16.34 -28.97
CA LYS A 793 -19.79 -16.64 -27.89
C LYS A 793 -20.29 -16.34 -26.47
N SER A 794 -21.46 -15.71 -26.34
CA SER A 794 -22.14 -15.48 -25.06
C SER A 794 -23.22 -16.54 -24.82
N VAL A 795 -22.77 -17.78 -24.55
CA VAL A 795 -23.54 -18.93 -24.00
C VAL A 795 -24.78 -19.36 -24.79
N VAL A 796 -24.62 -20.34 -25.70
CA VAL A 796 -25.73 -21.17 -26.21
C VAL A 796 -25.25 -22.61 -26.40
N SER A 797 -25.89 -23.58 -25.75
CA SER A 797 -25.69 -25.01 -26.05
C SER A 797 -26.77 -25.50 -27.03
N ARG A 798 -26.34 -26.28 -28.02
CA ARG A 798 -27.16 -26.81 -29.12
C ARG A 798 -27.94 -28.06 -28.68
N LEU A 799 -29.26 -28.09 -28.87
CA LEU A 799 -30.08 -29.29 -28.65
C LEU A 799 -30.13 -30.15 -29.94
N SER A 800 -30.43 -31.44 -29.76
CA SER A 800 -30.35 -32.49 -30.79
C SER A 800 -31.38 -32.39 -31.92
N ASP A 801 -32.29 -31.42 -31.88
CA ASP A 801 -33.33 -31.17 -32.89
C ASP A 801 -33.10 -29.88 -33.70
N GLY A 802 -31.99 -29.19 -33.50
CA GLY A 802 -31.62 -28.00 -34.27
C GLY A 802 -32.22 -26.69 -33.76
N GLN A 803 -32.96 -26.67 -32.64
CA GLN A 803 -33.36 -25.43 -31.97
C GLN A 803 -32.36 -25.00 -30.89
N TYR A 804 -32.25 -23.68 -30.69
CA TYR A 804 -31.43 -23.04 -29.66
C TYR A 804 -32.30 -22.68 -28.45
N SER A 805 -31.90 -23.08 -27.23
CA SER A 805 -32.59 -22.66 -26.00
C SER A 805 -31.61 -22.11 -24.96
N LEU A 806 -31.95 -20.98 -24.34
CA LEU A 806 -31.24 -20.42 -23.19
C LEU A 806 -31.82 -21.08 -21.92
N SER A 807 -31.03 -21.85 -21.16
CA SER A 807 -31.49 -22.42 -19.89
C SER A 807 -31.10 -21.52 -18.71
N LEU A 808 -32.11 -21.08 -17.94
CA LEU A 808 -31.92 -20.51 -16.61
C LEU A 808 -31.90 -21.64 -15.58
N SER A 809 -31.07 -21.51 -14.54
CA SER A 809 -30.86 -22.51 -13.48
C SER A 809 -32.06 -22.74 -12.54
N ASN A 810 -33.29 -22.38 -12.94
CA ASN A 810 -34.51 -22.76 -12.25
C ASN A 810 -35.74 -22.65 -13.19
N GLY A 811 -35.93 -23.65 -14.05
CA GLY A 811 -37.24 -24.22 -14.45
C GLY A 811 -38.44 -23.36 -14.92
N ALA A 812 -38.36 -22.03 -15.02
CA ALA A 812 -39.47 -21.17 -15.40
C ALA A 812 -39.20 -20.49 -16.75
N LYS A 813 -40.14 -20.67 -17.70
CA LYS A 813 -40.18 -19.89 -18.95
C LYS A 813 -40.53 -18.43 -18.61
N SER A 814 -39.56 -17.53 -18.66
CA SER A 814 -39.83 -16.09 -18.71
C SER A 814 -39.12 -15.49 -19.92
N THR A 815 -39.80 -14.64 -20.66
CA THR A 815 -39.28 -13.91 -21.83
C THR A 815 -38.12 -13.02 -21.39
N ALA A 816 -36.89 -13.40 -21.75
CA ALA A 816 -35.70 -12.56 -21.56
C ALA A 816 -35.55 -11.66 -22.80
N TYR A 817 -35.39 -10.35 -22.59
CA TYR A 817 -35.09 -9.40 -23.67
C TYR A 817 -33.59 -9.09 -23.62
N LYS A 818 -32.89 -9.31 -24.73
CA LYS A 818 -31.48 -8.92 -24.90
C LYS A 818 -31.43 -7.70 -25.82
N PHE A 819 -30.83 -6.64 -25.33
CA PHE A 819 -30.62 -5.39 -26.08
C PHE A 819 -29.13 -5.25 -26.38
N TYR A 820 -28.82 -4.85 -27.61
CA TYR A 820 -27.45 -4.59 -28.05
C TYR A 820 -27.34 -3.11 -28.42
N ILE A 821 -26.44 -2.40 -27.74
CA ILE A 821 -26.13 -1.02 -28.08
C ILE A 821 -24.74 -1.00 -28.69
N LEU A 822 -24.68 -0.74 -30.00
CA LEU A 822 -23.43 -0.58 -30.72
C LEU A 822 -23.06 0.90 -30.69
N THR A 823 -21.91 1.21 -30.11
CA THR A 823 -21.30 2.54 -30.19
C THR A 823 -20.04 2.45 -31.04
N VAL A 824 -20.01 3.21 -32.13
CA VAL A 824 -18.85 3.29 -33.01
C VAL A 824 -18.16 4.63 -32.77
N ASP A 825 -16.88 4.57 -32.42
CA ASP A 825 -16.03 5.75 -32.24
C ASP A 825 -15.00 5.78 -33.38
N LEU A 826 -15.23 6.66 -34.35
CA LEU A 826 -14.33 6.84 -35.49
C LEU A 826 -13.41 8.03 -35.20
N LYS A 827 -12.09 7.77 -35.19
CA LYS A 827 -11.07 8.82 -35.19
C LYS A 827 -10.58 9.05 -36.62
N SER A 828 -11.00 10.16 -37.21
CA SER A 828 -10.41 10.69 -38.43
C SER A 828 -9.96 12.14 -38.19
N ASN A 829 -8.72 12.44 -38.58
CA ASN A 829 -7.99 13.71 -38.46
C ASN A 829 -8.84 14.94 -38.04
N ASN A 830 -8.93 15.14 -36.71
CA ASN A 830 -9.50 16.28 -35.99
C ASN A 830 -11.04 16.40 -35.84
N THR A 831 -11.81 15.35 -36.09
CA THR A 831 -13.23 15.30 -35.66
C THR A 831 -13.59 13.92 -35.08
N SER A 832 -14.11 13.91 -33.84
CA SER A 832 -14.67 12.71 -33.21
C SER A 832 -16.17 12.63 -33.50
N PHE A 833 -16.59 11.60 -34.22
CA PHE A 833 -18.01 11.31 -34.43
C PHE A 833 -18.43 10.14 -33.53
N ARG A 834 -19.42 10.39 -32.68
CA ARG A 834 -20.03 9.36 -31.83
C ARG A 834 -21.45 9.14 -32.30
N THR A 835 -21.73 7.94 -32.79
CA THR A 835 -23.08 7.51 -33.14
C THR A 835 -23.44 6.27 -32.35
N SER A 836 -24.69 6.18 -31.92
CA SER A 836 -25.23 5.08 -31.15
C SER A 836 -26.59 4.70 -31.70
N SER A 837 -26.72 3.43 -32.09
CA SER A 837 -27.96 2.81 -32.51
C SER A 837 -28.44 1.89 -31.39
N VAL A 838 -29.73 1.95 -31.05
CA VAL A 838 -30.38 1.09 -30.07
C VAL A 838 -31.48 0.33 -30.79
N GLN A 839 -31.50 -1.00 -30.68
CA GLN A 839 -32.62 -1.84 -31.12
C GLN A 839 -33.15 -2.63 -29.95
#